data_AF-R8ATJ3-F1
#
_entry.id   AF-R8ATJ3-F1
#
_cell.length_a   1.000
_cell.length_b   1.000
_cell.length_c   1.000
_cell.angle_alpha   90.00
_cell.angle_beta   90.00
_cell.angle_gamma   90.00
#
_symmetry.space_group_name_H-M   'P 1'
#
loop_
_entity.id
_entity.type
_entity.pdbx_description
1 polymer ?
#
loop_
_entity_poly.entity_id
_entity_poly.type
_entity_poly.pdbx_seq_one_letter_code
_entity_poly.pdbx_strand_id
1 'polypeptide(L)'
;MSPVKSIKDDAVTSLLLELTLCEHQPPYCTFRARLHNRGTQSLENWQCCFSICRLIKPDSVQPGSISQTGSFCRFNPVAADGTKLSLPAGSSIDFHFAMGTAPLHYQSDGFGDAYLEILLDDGSLQRLPIQIGHFDLGFGRVQPQWQAEPALPSLIPQVGVIPRPLVQHEQDGYFTLNEHTTLSLMTPQADAAVQWLQDEVVARCGLALPLVPATSPERAIWFECDPTLAPAQYQLTIQPQHIHVRAAQREGFIYAVASVLQLLPATPAHAPSGAYCLPCTEIDDQPLHGYRGMMLDCARHFHSVATIKRLINQLAYCKFNYFHWHLTDDEGWRVEINAYPQLTNIGAWRGPQETLLPQYTCLAECHGGYYRQSEIREVIAYAAARGITVIPEIDIPGHCRAAILSLPELLRDPQDRSQYRSIQYYNDNVLSPALEGTYTFIRTVLAEICALFPSPFIHIGADEVPEGVWTASPACQAMMQTLNYRSPKELQGHLLRFAEEILHQHSKRMMGWEEATHGEKVSKDTIIFPWRGEEAGMECIHQGYDVIMQPGQYTYLDMAQSHNPDEPGVDWARSVNLEQAYHYEPLAALPSDSPLRKHILGVQCALWCEQINNQNRMDYMLYPRLLAIAEAVWSAKSRRDWPDFLARLSGLRPLLDRHGINYRLFQV
;
A
#
# COMPACT_ATOMS: atom_id res chain seq x y z
N MET A 1 31.48 5.71 -14.37
CA MET A 1 30.70 6.89 -13.95
C MET A 1 31.14 8.07 -14.79
N SER A 2 30.46 8.32 -15.91
CA SER A 2 30.53 9.62 -16.58
C SER A 2 29.49 10.55 -15.94
N PRO A 3 29.78 11.83 -15.74
CA PRO A 3 28.85 12.74 -15.10
C PRO A 3 27.71 13.06 -16.07
N VAL A 4 26.49 12.63 -15.72
CA VAL A 4 25.25 13.14 -16.33
C VAL A 4 25.14 14.60 -15.92
N LYS A 5 25.15 15.52 -16.90
CA LYS A 5 24.95 16.96 -16.67
C LYS A 5 23.55 17.19 -16.09
N SER A 6 23.47 18.01 -15.05
CA SER A 6 22.20 18.38 -14.42
C SER A 6 21.27 19.10 -15.40
N ILE A 7 19.99 18.78 -15.32
CA ILE A 7 18.91 19.30 -16.14
C ILE A 7 18.64 20.76 -15.71
N LYS A 8 18.87 21.71 -16.62
CA LYS A 8 18.33 23.07 -16.55
C LYS A 8 17.19 23.16 -17.57
N ASP A 9 16.12 23.86 -17.19
CA ASP A 9 15.08 24.35 -18.10
C ASP A 9 15.71 25.30 -19.13
N ASP A 10 16.25 24.73 -20.21
CA ASP A 10 16.68 25.50 -21.37
C ASP A 10 15.45 25.72 -22.27
N ALA A 11 15.12 26.99 -22.52
CA ALA A 11 14.12 27.41 -23.51
C ALA A 11 14.37 26.87 -24.94
N VAL A 12 15.47 26.15 -25.14
CA VAL A 12 15.86 25.47 -26.38
C VAL A 12 15.03 24.21 -26.62
N THR A 13 14.61 23.49 -25.58
CA THR A 13 13.84 22.23 -25.69
C THR A 13 12.72 22.18 -24.65
N SER A 14 11.48 22.44 -25.09
CA SER A 14 10.27 22.32 -24.28
C SER A 14 9.29 21.38 -25.00
N LEU A 15 8.88 20.29 -24.34
CA LEU A 15 7.99 19.28 -24.89
C LEU A 15 6.74 19.14 -24.01
N LEU A 16 5.57 18.98 -24.64
CA LEU A 16 4.31 18.69 -23.95
C LEU A 16 3.61 17.51 -24.63
N LEU A 17 3.11 16.56 -23.85
CA LEU A 17 2.26 15.47 -24.31
C LEU A 17 0.84 15.61 -23.74
N GLU A 18 -0.15 15.67 -24.61
CA GLU A 18 -1.57 15.76 -24.25
C GLU A 18 -2.32 14.51 -24.74
N LEU A 19 -3.39 14.14 -24.05
CA LEU A 19 -4.28 13.04 -24.42
C LEU A 19 -5.72 13.58 -24.59
N THR A 20 -6.39 13.12 -25.64
CA THR A 20 -7.80 13.44 -25.92
C THR A 20 -8.56 12.15 -26.17
N LEU A 21 -9.67 11.94 -25.48
CA LEU A 21 -10.66 10.91 -25.82
C LEU A 21 -11.41 11.35 -27.08
N CYS A 22 -11.28 10.57 -28.16
CA CYS A 22 -11.92 10.88 -29.44
C CYS A 22 -13.32 10.26 -29.52
N GLU A 23 -13.41 8.94 -29.31
CA GLU A 23 -14.66 8.19 -29.36
C GLU A 23 -14.71 7.10 -28.28
N HIS A 24 -15.92 6.82 -27.81
CA HIS A 24 -16.22 5.65 -26.99
C HIS A 24 -17.16 4.73 -27.77
N GLN A 25 -16.66 3.56 -28.16
CA GLN A 25 -17.40 2.50 -28.83
C GLN A 25 -17.13 1.18 -28.09
N PRO A 26 -17.96 0.80 -27.12
CA PRO A 26 -17.72 -0.41 -26.32
C PRO A 26 -17.39 -1.62 -27.20
N PRO A 27 -16.34 -2.41 -26.86
CA PRO A 27 -15.56 -2.37 -25.63
C PRO A 27 -14.29 -1.49 -25.70
N TYR A 28 -14.18 -0.56 -26.65
CA TYR A 28 -12.98 0.24 -26.88
C TYR A 28 -13.22 1.75 -26.77
N CYS A 29 -12.17 2.45 -26.34
CA CYS A 29 -12.05 3.90 -26.47
C CYS A 29 -10.91 4.22 -27.44
N THR A 30 -11.13 5.19 -28.34
CA THR A 30 -10.09 5.72 -29.23
C THR A 30 -9.56 7.04 -28.68
N PHE A 31 -8.26 7.21 -28.74
CA PHE A 31 -7.56 8.36 -28.21
C PHE A 31 -6.65 8.96 -29.26
N ARG A 32 -6.45 10.27 -29.13
CA ARG A 32 -5.40 11.02 -29.81
C ARG A 32 -4.43 11.53 -28.76
N ALA A 33 -3.17 11.16 -28.89
CA ALA A 33 -2.09 11.80 -28.18
C ALA A 33 -1.40 12.81 -29.07
N ARG A 34 -1.15 14.01 -28.53
CA ARG A 34 -0.50 15.12 -29.23
C ARG A 34 0.81 15.45 -28.54
N LEU A 35 1.92 15.27 -29.25
CA LEU A 35 3.25 15.66 -28.79
C LEU A 35 3.62 17.01 -29.41
N HIS A 36 3.81 18.02 -28.58
CA HIS A 36 4.20 19.37 -28.97
C HIS A 36 5.70 19.56 -28.78
N ASN A 37 6.37 20.11 -29.80
CA ASN A 37 7.70 20.69 -29.68
C ASN A 37 7.58 22.21 -29.58
N ARG A 38 7.62 22.71 -28.35
CA ARG A 38 7.59 24.14 -28.00
C ARG A 38 8.99 24.76 -27.96
N GLY A 39 10.02 23.96 -28.22
CA GLY A 39 11.41 24.40 -28.33
C GLY A 39 11.71 25.09 -29.66
N THR A 40 12.99 25.45 -29.83
CA THR A 40 13.49 26.17 -31.00
C THR A 40 14.23 25.27 -32.01
N GLN A 41 14.38 23.98 -31.71
CA GLN A 41 15.09 23.01 -32.55
C GLN A 41 14.15 21.92 -33.06
N SER A 42 14.30 21.55 -34.33
CA SER A 42 13.64 20.38 -34.91
C SER A 42 14.27 19.10 -34.38
N LEU A 43 13.45 18.10 -34.08
CA LEU A 43 13.90 16.82 -33.54
C LEU A 43 13.75 15.73 -34.60
N GLU A 44 14.83 15.01 -34.86
CA GLU A 44 14.91 13.90 -35.81
C GLU A 44 15.25 12.61 -35.07
N ASN A 45 15.00 11.46 -35.69
CA ASN A 45 15.39 10.16 -35.13
C ASN A 45 14.95 9.93 -33.67
N TRP A 46 13.75 10.39 -33.33
CA TRP A 46 13.23 10.35 -31.97
C TRP A 46 12.24 9.19 -31.74
N GLN A 47 12.10 8.80 -30.47
CA GLN A 47 11.10 7.89 -29.95
C GLN A 47 10.43 8.52 -28.72
N CYS A 48 9.10 8.43 -28.61
CA CYS A 48 8.40 8.89 -27.41
C CYS A 48 8.20 7.71 -26.45
N CYS A 49 8.76 7.84 -25.26
CA CYS A 49 8.62 6.88 -24.17
C CYS A 49 7.67 7.47 -23.12
N PHE A 50 6.63 6.72 -22.74
CA PHE A 50 5.66 7.18 -21.74
C PHE A 50 5.09 5.99 -20.95
N SER A 51 4.45 6.26 -19.83
CA SER A 51 3.74 5.25 -19.05
C SER A 51 2.23 5.43 -19.16
N ILE A 52 1.48 4.33 -19.23
CA ILE A 52 0.03 4.31 -19.13
C ILE A 52 -0.44 2.97 -18.56
N CYS A 53 -1.40 3.00 -17.63
CA CYS A 53 -1.90 1.80 -16.94
C CYS A 53 -3.07 1.12 -17.68
N ARG A 54 -3.06 1.17 -19.01
CA ARG A 54 -4.05 0.54 -19.89
C ARG A 54 -3.34 -0.10 -21.07
N LEU A 55 -3.90 -1.20 -21.57
CA LEU A 55 -3.33 -1.89 -22.73
C LEU A 55 -3.70 -1.17 -24.03
N ILE A 56 -2.68 -0.68 -24.73
CA ILE A 56 -2.82 -0.13 -26.08
C ILE A 56 -2.87 -1.28 -27.08
N LYS A 57 -3.86 -1.27 -27.98
CA LYS A 57 -3.92 -2.22 -29.10
C LYS A 57 -2.85 -1.85 -30.14
N PRO A 58 -1.79 -2.66 -30.36
CA PRO A 58 -0.68 -2.25 -31.23
C PRO A 58 -1.11 -1.94 -32.67
N ASP A 59 -2.02 -2.74 -33.22
CA ASP A 59 -2.51 -2.60 -34.61
C ASP A 59 -3.43 -1.37 -34.81
N SER A 60 -3.77 -0.65 -33.74
CA SER A 60 -4.58 0.58 -33.82
C SER A 60 -3.72 1.86 -33.90
N VAL A 61 -2.40 1.74 -33.70
CA VAL A 61 -1.51 2.89 -33.61
C VAL A 61 -1.24 3.48 -34.99
N GLN A 62 -1.48 4.79 -35.15
CA GLN A 62 -1.18 5.49 -36.40
C GLN A 62 -0.93 7.00 -36.19
N PRO A 63 0.06 7.60 -36.88
CA PRO A 63 1.09 6.95 -37.69
C PRO A 63 2.12 6.25 -36.78
N GLY A 64 2.71 5.14 -37.22
CA GLY A 64 3.82 4.49 -36.53
C GLY A 64 3.48 3.17 -35.85
N SER A 65 4.26 2.82 -34.84
CA SER A 65 4.11 1.57 -34.09
C SER A 65 4.39 1.77 -32.61
N ILE A 66 3.92 0.83 -31.78
CA ILE A 66 4.12 0.86 -30.33
C ILE A 66 4.59 -0.51 -29.83
N SER A 67 5.45 -0.49 -28.82
CA SER A 67 5.68 -1.63 -27.94
C SER A 67 5.29 -1.27 -26.52
N GLN A 68 4.69 -2.20 -25.78
CA GLN A 68 4.29 -2.03 -24.39
C GLN A 68 4.78 -3.21 -23.55
N THR A 69 5.36 -2.91 -22.39
CA THR A 69 5.76 -3.90 -21.38
C THR A 69 5.34 -3.35 -20.03
N GLY A 70 4.36 -3.96 -19.39
CA GLY A 70 3.75 -3.37 -18.22
C GLY A 70 3.00 -2.07 -18.58
N SER A 71 3.24 -1.04 -17.77
CA SER A 71 2.82 0.34 -18.04
C SER A 71 3.69 1.06 -19.09
N PHE A 72 4.91 0.58 -19.37
CA PHE A 72 5.88 1.31 -20.18
C PHE A 72 5.67 1.12 -21.68
N CYS A 73 5.47 2.24 -22.36
CA CYS A 73 5.20 2.33 -23.79
C CYS A 73 6.34 3.02 -24.52
N ARG A 74 6.57 2.55 -25.75
CA ARG A 74 7.60 3.02 -26.67
C ARG A 74 6.97 3.26 -28.03
N PHE A 75 6.68 4.52 -28.35
CA PHE A 75 6.06 4.92 -29.60
C PHE A 75 7.11 5.34 -30.63
N ASN A 76 7.11 4.65 -31.77
CA ASN A 76 7.99 4.90 -32.91
C ASN A 76 7.22 5.61 -34.04
N PRO A 77 7.52 6.89 -34.31
CA PRO A 77 6.80 7.70 -35.29
C PRO A 77 7.27 7.41 -36.72
N VAL A 78 6.52 6.58 -37.45
CA VAL A 78 6.87 6.16 -38.82
C VAL A 78 5.66 6.34 -39.73
N ALA A 79 5.88 6.95 -40.91
CA ALA A 79 4.88 7.07 -41.96
C ALA A 79 4.52 5.71 -42.58
N ALA A 80 3.42 5.64 -43.32
CA ALA A 80 2.97 4.41 -43.97
C ALA A 80 3.99 3.85 -44.99
N ASP A 81 4.88 4.69 -45.53
CA ASP A 81 5.95 4.31 -46.46
C ASP A 81 7.26 3.90 -45.75
N GLY A 82 7.28 3.87 -44.42
CA GLY A 82 8.45 3.52 -43.62
C GLY A 82 9.36 4.69 -43.25
N THR A 83 9.03 5.92 -43.67
CA THR A 83 9.84 7.11 -43.36
C THR A 83 9.66 7.53 -41.90
N LYS A 84 10.76 7.73 -41.16
CA LYS A 84 10.71 8.30 -39.81
C LYS A 84 10.21 9.74 -39.86
N LEU A 85 9.30 10.09 -38.95
CA LEU A 85 8.73 11.44 -38.90
C LEU A 85 9.61 12.38 -38.06
N SER A 86 9.97 13.52 -38.63
CA SER A 86 10.57 14.64 -37.91
C SER A 86 9.55 15.31 -36.99
N LEU A 87 9.99 15.95 -35.91
CA LEU A 87 9.17 16.84 -35.07
C LEU A 87 9.74 18.28 -35.12
N PRO A 88 9.33 19.10 -36.11
CA PRO A 88 9.85 20.47 -36.26
C PRO A 88 9.65 21.37 -35.03
N ALA A 89 10.52 22.36 -34.88
CA ALA A 89 10.37 23.41 -33.86
C ALA A 89 9.02 24.15 -33.98
N GLY A 90 8.35 24.39 -32.85
CA GLY A 90 7.05 25.06 -32.80
C GLY A 90 5.89 24.26 -33.38
N SER A 91 6.08 22.96 -33.67
CA SER A 91 5.06 22.11 -34.28
C SER A 91 4.55 21.04 -33.31
N SER A 92 3.54 20.28 -33.74
CA SER A 92 3.01 19.14 -33.00
C SER A 92 2.76 17.96 -33.93
N ILE A 93 2.89 16.75 -33.40
CA ILE A 93 2.49 15.51 -34.08
C ILE A 93 1.39 14.80 -33.29
N ASP A 94 0.38 14.32 -34.02
CA ASP A 94 -0.70 13.53 -33.47
C ASP A 94 -0.45 12.04 -33.77
N PHE A 95 -0.65 11.19 -32.77
CA PHE A 95 -0.79 9.75 -32.97
C PHE A 95 -2.06 9.24 -32.29
N HIS A 96 -2.73 8.31 -32.95
CA HIS A 96 -4.00 7.76 -32.53
C HIS A 96 -3.81 6.32 -32.11
N PHE A 97 -4.60 5.86 -31.15
CA PHE A 97 -4.62 4.48 -30.71
C PHE A 97 -5.94 4.13 -30.03
N ALA A 98 -6.22 2.85 -29.89
CA ALA A 98 -7.37 2.31 -29.18
C ALA A 98 -6.93 1.51 -27.94
N MET A 99 -7.71 1.63 -26.87
CA MET A 99 -7.54 0.86 -25.64
C MET A 99 -8.82 0.10 -25.32
N GLY A 100 -8.70 -1.15 -24.87
CA GLY A 100 -9.82 -1.95 -24.36
C GLY A 100 -10.13 -1.55 -22.93
N THR A 101 -10.86 -0.46 -22.74
CA THR A 101 -11.14 0.15 -21.43
C THR A 101 -12.54 0.74 -21.42
N ALA A 102 -13.15 0.80 -20.23
CA ALA A 102 -14.23 1.75 -19.99
C ALA A 102 -13.69 3.20 -20.16
N PRO A 103 -14.57 4.20 -20.34
CA PRO A 103 -14.16 5.60 -20.34
C PRO A 103 -13.30 5.92 -19.12
N LEU A 104 -12.22 6.68 -19.33
CA LEU A 104 -11.35 7.12 -18.25
C LEU A 104 -12.06 8.21 -17.44
N HIS A 105 -11.94 8.17 -16.12
CA HIS A 105 -12.67 9.06 -15.22
C HIS A 105 -11.79 10.10 -14.54
N TYR A 106 -10.48 9.86 -14.47
CA TYR A 106 -9.55 10.74 -13.75
C TYR A 106 -8.37 11.16 -14.62
N GLN A 107 -7.82 12.34 -14.34
CA GLN A 107 -6.55 12.77 -14.93
C GLN A 107 -5.44 11.76 -14.64
N SER A 108 -5.49 11.05 -13.50
CA SER A 108 -4.55 9.99 -13.16
C SER A 108 -4.64 8.75 -14.07
N ASP A 109 -5.70 8.56 -14.86
CA ASP A 109 -5.83 7.40 -15.75
C ASP A 109 -4.97 7.48 -17.01
N GLY A 110 -4.54 8.69 -17.41
CA GLY A 110 -3.77 8.86 -18.64
C GLY A 110 -2.26 8.64 -18.43
N PHE A 111 -1.45 9.47 -19.08
CA PHE A 111 0.01 9.32 -19.01
C PHE A 111 0.55 9.64 -17.61
N GLY A 112 1.31 8.72 -17.02
CA GLY A 112 1.93 8.91 -15.70
C GLY A 112 3.20 9.76 -15.76
N ASP A 113 4.02 9.52 -16.78
CA ASP A 113 5.31 10.19 -17.00
C ASP A 113 5.72 9.98 -18.48
N ALA A 114 6.62 10.82 -19.01
CA ALA A 114 7.11 10.71 -20.38
C ALA A 114 8.48 11.36 -20.60
N TYR A 115 9.24 10.81 -21.55
CA TYR A 115 10.45 11.42 -22.09
C TYR A 115 10.61 11.10 -23.58
N LEU A 116 11.34 11.96 -24.29
CA LEU A 116 11.75 11.73 -25.66
C LEU A 116 13.16 11.15 -25.66
N GLU A 117 13.39 10.08 -26.42
CA GLU A 117 14.72 9.55 -26.68
C GLU A 117 15.13 9.87 -28.12
N ILE A 118 16.33 10.41 -28.31
CA ILE A 118 16.86 10.84 -29.61
C ILE A 118 18.16 10.10 -29.88
N LEU A 119 18.25 9.43 -31.02
CA LEU A 119 19.50 8.86 -31.51
C LEU A 119 20.33 9.94 -32.21
N LEU A 120 21.46 10.29 -31.62
CA LEU A 120 22.41 11.25 -32.16
C LEU A 120 23.30 10.62 -33.24
N ASP A 121 23.92 11.45 -34.07
CA ASP A 121 24.79 11.02 -35.19
C ASP A 121 26.01 10.20 -34.73
N ASP A 122 26.46 10.41 -33.49
CA ASP A 122 27.55 9.64 -32.87
C ASP A 122 27.11 8.27 -32.31
N GLY A 123 25.83 7.94 -32.48
CA GLY A 123 25.21 6.70 -31.99
C GLY A 123 24.78 6.74 -30.52
N SER A 124 25.00 7.84 -29.81
CA SER A 124 24.55 7.99 -28.43
C SER A 124 23.06 8.37 -28.35
N LEU A 125 22.44 8.09 -27.19
CA LEU A 125 21.05 8.43 -26.92
C LEU A 125 20.97 9.66 -26.02
N GLN A 126 20.23 10.67 -26.48
CA GLN A 126 19.86 11.83 -25.67
C GLN A 126 18.43 11.69 -25.18
N ARG A 127 18.18 12.00 -23.91
CA ARG A 127 16.83 12.01 -23.33
C ARG A 127 16.40 13.42 -23.00
N LEU A 128 15.19 13.78 -23.42
CA LEU A 128 14.57 15.07 -23.13
C LEU A 128 13.28 14.83 -22.33
N PRO A 129 13.07 15.53 -21.20
CA PRO A 129 11.83 15.39 -20.43
C PRO A 129 10.63 15.89 -21.24
N ILE A 130 9.48 15.24 -21.04
CA ILE A 130 8.20 15.66 -21.62
C ILE A 130 7.28 16.06 -20.48
N GLN A 131 6.74 17.27 -20.52
CA GLN A 131 5.69 17.66 -19.60
C GLN A 131 4.40 16.91 -19.96
N ILE A 132 3.72 16.36 -18.96
CA ILE A 132 2.37 15.80 -19.15
C ILE A 132 1.36 16.94 -19.07
N GLY A 133 0.55 17.10 -20.12
CA GLY A 133 -0.54 18.07 -20.18
C GLY A 133 -1.84 17.51 -19.60
N HIS A 134 -2.83 18.39 -19.46
CA HIS A 134 -4.17 18.00 -19.00
C HIS A 134 -4.88 17.17 -20.07
N PHE A 135 -5.59 16.13 -19.66
CA PHE A 135 -6.32 15.24 -20.55
C PHE A 135 -7.74 15.72 -20.78
N ASP A 136 -8.14 15.79 -22.04
CA ASP A 136 -9.55 15.96 -22.42
C ASP A 136 -10.21 14.58 -22.45
N LEU A 137 -10.73 14.16 -21.31
CA LEU A 137 -11.43 12.88 -21.16
C LEU A 137 -12.92 12.99 -21.50
N GLY A 138 -13.36 14.10 -22.10
CA GLY A 138 -14.75 14.28 -22.54
C GLY A 138 -15.74 14.63 -21.42
N PHE A 139 -15.27 15.00 -20.22
CA PHE A 139 -16.11 15.37 -19.06
C PHE A 139 -17.14 16.47 -19.36
N GLY A 140 -16.87 17.37 -20.30
CA GLY A 140 -17.82 18.41 -20.72
C GLY A 140 -19.11 17.88 -21.37
N ARG A 141 -19.20 16.57 -21.68
CA ARG A 141 -20.38 15.93 -22.29
C ARG A 141 -21.33 15.31 -21.28
N VAL A 142 -20.89 15.07 -20.05
CA VAL A 142 -21.70 14.54 -18.95
C VAL A 142 -21.20 15.25 -17.70
N GLN A 143 -21.94 16.23 -17.16
CA GLN A 143 -21.62 16.77 -15.84
C GLN A 143 -22.17 15.80 -14.80
N PRO A 144 -21.34 15.02 -14.09
CA PRO A 144 -21.83 14.27 -12.94
C PRO A 144 -22.21 15.32 -11.89
N GLN A 145 -23.36 15.14 -11.25
CA GLN A 145 -23.64 15.88 -10.03
C GLN A 145 -22.65 15.39 -8.97
N TRP A 146 -21.59 16.16 -8.76
CA TRP A 146 -20.64 15.90 -7.69
C TRP A 146 -21.37 16.09 -6.36
N GLN A 147 -21.42 15.05 -5.53
CA GLN A 147 -21.80 15.24 -4.14
C GLN A 147 -20.68 16.03 -3.47
N ALA A 148 -21.03 17.19 -2.92
CA ALA A 148 -20.10 17.94 -2.09
C ALA A 148 -19.69 17.07 -0.90
N GLU A 149 -18.41 17.10 -0.56
CA GLU A 149 -17.91 16.46 0.66
C GLU A 149 -18.68 16.99 1.88
N PRO A 150 -18.97 16.13 2.88
CA PRO A 150 -19.63 16.59 4.09
C PRO A 150 -18.77 17.65 4.78
N ALA A 151 -19.40 18.77 5.13
CA ALA A 151 -18.74 19.80 5.91
C ALA A 151 -18.39 19.26 7.30
N LEU A 152 -17.16 19.50 7.75
CA LEU A 152 -16.77 19.11 9.11
C LEU A 152 -17.53 19.98 10.12
N PRO A 153 -18.13 19.38 11.17
CA PRO A 153 -18.82 20.16 12.18
C PRO A 153 -17.83 21.07 12.93
N SER A 154 -18.34 22.24 13.33
CA SER A 154 -17.60 23.18 14.19
C SER A 154 -17.52 22.70 15.65
N LEU A 155 -18.38 21.77 16.05
CA LEU A 155 -18.35 21.15 17.36
C LEU A 155 -17.17 20.19 17.46
N ILE A 156 -16.28 20.44 18.42
CA ILE A 156 -15.13 19.59 18.75
C ILE A 156 -15.38 18.98 20.13
N PRO A 157 -15.37 17.65 20.29
CA PRO A 157 -15.51 17.02 21.59
C PRO A 157 -14.27 17.27 22.45
N GLN A 158 -14.47 17.43 23.76
CA GLN A 158 -13.37 17.62 24.70
C GLN A 158 -12.48 16.37 24.79
N VAL A 159 -13.08 15.18 24.75
CA VAL A 159 -12.39 13.89 24.72
C VAL A 159 -12.65 13.19 23.39
N GLY A 160 -11.82 13.48 22.38
CA GLY A 160 -11.96 12.95 21.02
C GLY A 160 -10.91 11.90 20.67
N VAL A 161 -11.21 10.63 20.91
CA VAL A 161 -10.33 9.49 20.55
C VAL A 161 -10.84 8.79 19.29
N ILE A 162 -9.96 8.51 18.33
CA ILE A 162 -10.22 7.68 17.15
C ILE A 162 -9.22 6.53 17.12
N PRO A 163 -9.63 5.25 17.17
CA PRO A 163 -11.01 4.76 17.23
C PRO A 163 -11.78 5.12 18.51
N ARG A 164 -13.10 5.26 18.41
CA ARG A 164 -13.98 5.50 19.57
C ARG A 164 -13.91 4.37 20.59
N PRO A 165 -13.64 4.66 21.88
CA PRO A 165 -13.61 3.64 22.92
C PRO A 165 -14.97 2.98 23.18
N LEU A 166 -14.95 1.72 23.65
CA LEU A 166 -16.15 0.98 24.05
C LEU A 166 -16.94 1.73 25.13
N VAL A 167 -16.27 2.10 26.22
CA VAL A 167 -16.81 2.95 27.29
C VAL A 167 -15.91 4.16 27.49
N GLN A 168 -16.52 5.35 27.55
CA GLN A 168 -15.82 6.62 27.81
C GLN A 168 -16.74 7.51 28.66
N HIS A 169 -16.20 8.01 29.76
CA HIS A 169 -16.85 8.99 30.63
C HIS A 169 -15.95 10.23 30.73
N GLU A 170 -16.48 11.39 30.32
CA GLU A 170 -15.82 12.67 30.52
C GLU A 170 -15.90 13.07 32.00
N GLN A 171 -14.82 13.63 32.52
CA GLN A 171 -14.72 14.09 33.90
C GLN A 171 -14.29 15.57 33.91
N ASP A 172 -14.67 16.30 34.95
CA ASP A 172 -14.29 17.70 35.09
C ASP A 172 -12.79 17.85 35.35
N GLY A 173 -12.18 18.85 34.70
CA GLY A 173 -10.80 19.26 34.94
C GLY A 173 -9.78 18.68 33.95
N TYR A 174 -8.51 18.93 34.23
CA TYR A 174 -7.38 18.57 33.37
C TYR A 174 -6.20 18.06 34.19
N PHE A 175 -5.51 17.06 33.66
CA PHE A 175 -4.17 16.68 34.09
C PHE A 175 -3.14 17.58 33.38
N THR A 176 -2.20 18.16 34.15
CA THR A 176 -1.15 19.02 33.60
C THR A 176 0.16 18.26 33.46
N LEU A 177 0.60 18.07 32.22
CA LEU A 177 1.91 17.53 31.89
C LEU A 177 2.97 18.63 31.94
N ASN A 178 4.02 18.44 32.75
CA ASN A 178 5.10 19.39 32.96
C ASN A 178 6.44 18.68 33.28
N GLU A 179 7.48 19.47 33.56
CA GLU A 179 8.83 18.96 33.85
C GLU A 179 8.96 18.13 35.15
N HIS A 180 7.95 18.16 36.02
CA HIS A 180 7.88 17.36 37.24
C HIS A 180 7.03 16.09 37.08
N THR A 181 6.46 15.84 35.89
CA THR A 181 5.68 14.62 35.65
C THR A 181 6.60 13.39 35.63
N THR A 182 6.33 12.42 36.51
CA THR A 182 7.09 11.17 36.62
C THR A 182 6.26 9.96 36.22
N LEU A 183 6.93 8.90 35.74
CA LEU A 183 6.32 7.61 35.38
C LEU A 183 6.66 6.54 36.42
N SER A 184 5.73 5.62 36.67
CA SER A 184 5.97 4.44 37.50
C SER A 184 5.52 3.18 36.76
N LEU A 185 6.42 2.20 36.70
CA LEU A 185 6.16 0.91 36.08
C LEU A 185 5.99 -0.16 37.18
N MET A 186 4.81 -0.78 37.25
CA MET A 186 4.53 -1.87 38.20
C MET A 186 4.61 -3.26 37.55
N THR A 187 4.90 -3.32 36.25
CA THR A 187 4.87 -4.55 35.45
C THR A 187 5.72 -4.42 34.18
N PRO A 188 6.57 -5.40 33.81
CA PRO A 188 7.39 -5.33 32.60
C PRO A 188 6.55 -5.38 31.30
N GLN A 189 5.31 -5.86 31.37
CA GLN A 189 4.38 -5.88 30.23
C GLN A 189 4.15 -4.48 29.63
N ALA A 190 4.34 -3.41 30.43
CA ALA A 190 4.14 -2.03 29.99
C ALA A 190 5.42 -1.35 29.45
N ASP A 191 6.58 -2.01 29.45
CA ASP A 191 7.88 -1.44 29.03
C ASP A 191 7.81 -0.73 27.66
N ALA A 192 7.25 -1.43 26.66
CA ALA A 192 7.15 -0.91 25.30
C ALA A 192 6.22 0.31 25.20
N ALA A 193 5.10 0.28 25.93
CA ALA A 193 4.14 1.38 25.96
C ALA A 193 4.73 2.62 26.65
N VAL A 194 5.46 2.42 27.75
CA VAL A 194 6.18 3.48 28.47
C VAL A 194 7.25 4.11 27.59
N GLN A 195 8.09 3.30 26.93
CA GLN A 195 9.11 3.82 26.04
C GLN A 195 8.50 4.63 24.89
N TRP A 196 7.41 4.13 24.28
CA TRP A 196 6.72 4.85 23.22
C TRP A 196 6.12 6.17 23.71
N LEU A 197 5.48 6.19 24.89
CA LEU A 197 4.98 7.43 25.50
C LEU A 197 6.11 8.44 25.76
N GLN A 198 7.25 7.99 26.30
CA GLN A 198 8.41 8.83 26.53
C GLN A 198 8.94 9.43 25.23
N ASP A 199 9.12 8.61 24.19
CA ASP A 199 9.62 9.06 22.89
C ASP A 199 8.71 10.14 22.28
N GLU A 200 7.40 9.91 22.30
CA GLU A 200 6.41 10.84 21.73
C GLU A 200 6.31 12.13 22.54
N VAL A 201 6.34 12.05 23.88
CA VAL A 201 6.29 13.25 24.74
C VAL A 201 7.57 14.06 24.62
N VAL A 202 8.75 13.44 24.53
CA VAL A 202 10.00 14.15 24.28
C VAL A 202 9.96 14.82 22.91
N ALA A 203 9.55 14.10 21.86
CA ALA A 203 9.49 14.64 20.51
C ALA A 203 8.46 15.77 20.35
N ARG A 204 7.30 15.65 21.00
CA ARG A 204 6.18 16.59 20.84
C ARG A 204 6.22 17.74 21.84
N CYS A 205 6.67 17.51 23.06
CA CYS A 205 6.59 18.48 24.16
C CYS A 205 7.96 18.97 24.62
N GLY A 206 9.06 18.31 24.25
CA GLY A 206 10.39 18.61 24.78
C GLY A 206 10.54 18.27 26.27
N LEU A 207 9.63 17.46 26.82
CA LEU A 207 9.61 17.09 28.24
C LEU A 207 10.13 15.67 28.42
N ALA A 208 11.06 15.47 29.35
CA ALA A 208 11.47 14.15 29.79
C ALA A 208 10.54 13.65 30.89
N LEU A 209 10.13 12.38 30.80
CA LEU A 209 9.30 11.73 31.82
C LEU A 209 10.14 10.67 32.56
N PRO A 210 10.82 11.02 33.67
CA PRO A 210 11.68 10.08 34.36
C PRO A 210 10.89 8.96 35.04
N LEU A 211 11.48 7.76 35.06
CA LEU A 211 10.95 6.63 35.82
C LEU A 211 11.30 6.77 37.30
N VAL A 212 10.30 6.58 38.16
CA VAL A 212 10.45 6.51 39.62
C VAL A 212 10.01 5.12 40.13
N PRO A 213 10.49 4.70 41.32
CA PRO A 213 10.05 3.45 41.92
C PRO A 213 8.54 3.40 42.12
N ALA A 214 7.93 2.21 41.98
CA ALA A 214 6.49 2.01 42.12
C ALA A 214 5.91 2.48 43.48
N THR A 215 6.74 2.47 44.53
CA THR A 215 6.37 2.93 45.87
C THR A 215 6.43 4.45 46.03
N SER A 216 6.85 5.20 45.01
CA SER A 216 6.98 6.66 45.10
C SER A 216 5.59 7.31 45.29
N PRO A 217 5.44 8.20 46.29
CA PRO A 217 4.22 8.99 46.46
C PRO A 217 4.07 10.10 45.41
N GLU A 218 5.14 10.42 44.67
CA GLU A 218 5.20 11.49 43.67
C GLU A 218 4.93 11.01 42.24
N ARG A 219 4.42 9.78 42.06
CA ARG A 219 4.12 9.23 40.73
C ARG A 219 2.92 9.95 40.10
N ALA A 220 3.12 10.52 38.92
CA ALA A 220 2.06 11.20 38.19
C ALA A 220 1.37 10.29 37.17
N ILE A 221 2.10 9.35 36.57
CA ILE A 221 1.54 8.36 35.64
C ILE A 221 2.02 6.98 36.06
N TRP A 222 1.13 5.99 36.16
CA TRP A 222 1.57 4.62 36.45
C TRP A 222 0.81 3.55 35.68
N PHE A 223 1.52 2.44 35.49
CA PHE A 223 1.10 1.29 34.69
C PHE A 223 1.02 0.07 35.60
N GLU A 224 -0.20 -0.43 35.82
CA GLU A 224 -0.53 -1.54 36.70
C GLU A 224 -1.01 -2.75 35.89
N CYS A 225 -0.52 -3.94 36.25
CA CYS A 225 -1.05 -5.18 35.69
C CYS A 225 -2.37 -5.55 36.37
N ASP A 226 -3.45 -5.68 35.60
CA ASP A 226 -4.69 -6.30 36.05
C ASP A 226 -4.93 -7.60 35.26
N PRO A 227 -4.66 -8.78 35.86
CA PRO A 227 -4.80 -10.06 35.18
C PRO A 227 -6.26 -10.47 34.91
N THR A 228 -7.25 -9.72 35.42
CA THR A 228 -8.67 -10.00 35.18
C THR A 228 -9.17 -9.45 33.84
N LEU A 229 -8.43 -8.52 33.24
CA LEU A 229 -8.75 -7.93 31.94
C LEU A 229 -8.43 -8.90 30.80
N ALA A 230 -9.18 -8.83 29.70
CA ALA A 230 -8.82 -9.54 28.47
C ALA A 230 -7.45 -9.08 27.93
N PRO A 231 -6.71 -9.90 27.15
CA PRO A 231 -5.35 -9.58 26.72
C PRO A 231 -5.18 -8.20 26.08
N ALA A 232 -6.10 -7.79 25.21
CA ALA A 232 -6.07 -6.51 24.50
C ALA A 232 -6.92 -5.41 25.15
N GLN A 233 -7.57 -5.71 26.28
CA GLN A 233 -8.38 -4.74 27.01
C GLN A 233 -7.49 -3.83 27.85
N TYR A 234 -7.89 -2.57 27.98
CA TYR A 234 -7.27 -1.63 28.90
C TYR A 234 -8.28 -0.77 29.62
N GLN A 235 -7.88 -0.29 30.79
CA GLN A 235 -8.57 0.77 31.51
C GLN A 235 -7.63 1.97 31.66
N LEU A 236 -8.13 3.16 31.38
CA LEU A 236 -7.39 4.42 31.46
C LEU A 236 -8.20 5.42 32.29
N THR A 237 -7.59 5.95 33.33
CA THR A 237 -8.16 7.01 34.17
C THR A 237 -7.23 8.22 34.14
N ILE A 238 -7.72 9.36 33.67
CA ILE A 238 -7.04 10.66 33.71
C ILE A 238 -7.76 11.53 34.75
N GLN A 239 -7.05 11.95 35.78
CA GLN A 239 -7.50 12.82 36.87
C GLN A 239 -6.54 14.01 37.01
N PRO A 240 -6.91 15.09 37.73
CA PRO A 240 -6.08 16.28 37.78
C PRO A 240 -4.66 16.05 38.33
N GLN A 241 -4.49 15.07 39.22
CA GLN A 241 -3.19 14.74 39.83
C GLN A 241 -2.50 13.54 39.17
N HIS A 242 -3.20 12.72 38.38
CA HIS A 242 -2.58 11.50 37.84
C HIS A 242 -3.22 10.91 36.59
N ILE A 243 -2.46 10.04 35.92
CA ILE A 243 -2.93 9.11 34.90
C ILE A 243 -2.66 7.67 35.37
N HIS A 244 -3.70 6.85 35.41
CA HIS A 244 -3.60 5.43 35.74
C HIS A 244 -3.94 4.58 34.53
N VAL A 245 -3.03 3.68 34.14
CA VAL A 245 -3.23 2.70 33.07
C VAL A 245 -3.23 1.30 33.64
N ARG A 246 -4.27 0.51 33.35
CA ARG A 246 -4.39 -0.90 33.76
C ARG A 246 -4.59 -1.78 32.53
N ALA A 247 -3.84 -2.86 32.43
CA ALA A 247 -3.99 -3.88 31.38
C ALA A 247 -3.43 -5.24 31.84
N ALA A 248 -3.85 -6.33 31.21
CA ALA A 248 -3.33 -7.67 31.51
C ALA A 248 -2.04 -7.99 30.73
N GLN A 249 -1.99 -7.58 29.46
CA GLN A 249 -0.90 -7.86 28.54
C GLN A 249 -0.38 -6.59 27.88
N ARG A 250 0.74 -6.75 27.18
CA ARG A 250 1.49 -5.68 26.51
C ARG A 250 0.63 -4.85 25.56
N GLU A 251 -0.26 -5.50 24.81
CA GLU A 251 -1.10 -4.88 23.80
C GLU A 251 -2.04 -3.84 24.42
N GLY A 252 -2.71 -4.19 25.53
CA GLY A 252 -3.60 -3.26 26.24
C GLY A 252 -2.89 -1.99 26.70
N PHE A 253 -1.66 -2.09 27.23
CA PHE A 253 -0.87 -0.91 27.59
C PHE A 253 -0.55 -0.01 26.41
N ILE A 254 -0.21 -0.59 25.26
CA ILE A 254 0.08 0.16 24.03
C ILE A 254 -1.17 0.89 23.54
N TYR A 255 -2.33 0.23 23.54
CA TYR A 255 -3.59 0.86 23.13
C TYR A 255 -4.03 1.98 24.08
N ALA A 256 -3.80 1.83 25.39
CA ALA A 256 -4.01 2.89 26.36
C ALA A 256 -3.13 4.11 26.08
N VAL A 257 -1.84 3.89 25.79
CA VAL A 257 -0.91 4.96 25.44
C VAL A 257 -1.33 5.63 24.13
N ALA A 258 -1.82 4.89 23.13
CA ALA A 258 -2.37 5.50 21.91
C ALA A 258 -3.51 6.48 22.23
N SER A 259 -4.41 6.13 23.15
CA SER A 259 -5.48 7.03 23.61
C SER A 259 -4.93 8.25 24.37
N VAL A 260 -3.95 8.06 25.27
CA VAL A 260 -3.28 9.18 25.98
C VAL A 260 -2.63 10.14 24.98
N LEU A 261 -1.93 9.62 23.97
CA LEU A 261 -1.22 10.43 22.97
C LEU A 261 -2.16 11.23 22.06
N GLN A 262 -3.38 10.74 21.80
CA GLN A 262 -4.40 11.50 21.08
C GLN A 262 -5.03 12.60 21.95
N LEU A 263 -5.18 12.35 23.25
CA LEU A 263 -5.70 13.33 24.20
C LEU A 263 -4.67 14.40 24.61
N LEU A 264 -3.38 14.15 24.37
CA LEU A 264 -2.32 15.13 24.51
C LEU A 264 -2.48 16.21 23.41
N PRO A 265 -2.71 17.50 23.76
CA PRO A 265 -2.97 18.53 22.77
C PRO A 265 -1.77 18.78 21.84
N ALA A 266 -2.06 19.21 20.61
CA ALA A 266 -1.03 19.52 19.61
C ALA A 266 -0.16 20.73 20.00
N THR A 267 -0.70 21.68 20.76
CA THR A 267 0.03 22.83 21.28
C THR A 267 -0.25 22.97 22.77
N PRO A 268 0.67 23.56 23.54
CA PRO A 268 0.39 23.87 24.94
C PRO A 268 -0.77 24.86 25.03
N ALA A 269 -1.56 24.75 26.10
CA ALA A 269 -2.66 25.69 26.33
C ALA A 269 -2.10 27.11 26.55
N HIS A 270 -2.83 28.15 26.12
CA HIS A 270 -2.53 29.56 26.41
C HIS A 270 -2.73 29.92 27.91
N ALA A 271 -2.47 28.98 28.82
CA ALA A 271 -2.31 29.23 30.24
C ALA A 271 -0.94 29.92 30.49
N PRO A 272 -0.80 30.72 31.56
CA PRO A 272 0.45 31.45 31.86
C PRO A 272 1.69 30.58 32.05
N SER A 273 1.58 29.25 32.05
CA SER A 273 2.67 28.27 32.20
C SER A 273 3.06 27.51 30.92
N GLY A 274 2.37 27.68 29.79
CA GLY A 274 2.70 26.96 28.55
C GLY A 274 2.69 25.42 28.68
N ALA A 275 1.83 24.88 29.56
CA ALA A 275 1.75 23.46 29.83
C ALA A 275 0.81 22.69 28.88
N TYR A 276 1.03 21.39 28.75
CA TYR A 276 0.14 20.49 28.01
C TYR A 276 -0.92 19.94 28.97
N CYS A 277 -2.20 20.15 28.65
CA CYS A 277 -3.31 19.77 29.53
C CYS A 277 -4.15 18.68 28.86
N LEU A 278 -4.23 17.51 29.50
CA LEU A 278 -5.08 16.39 29.06
C LEU A 278 -6.43 16.46 29.78
N PRO A 279 -7.57 16.34 29.09
CA PRO A 279 -8.88 16.34 29.73
C PRO A 279 -9.02 15.12 30.65
N CYS A 280 -9.66 15.30 31.81
CA CYS A 280 -9.95 14.20 32.72
C CYS A 280 -11.00 13.27 32.10
N THR A 281 -10.79 11.96 32.18
CA THR A 281 -11.67 10.96 31.58
C THR A 281 -11.43 9.57 32.16
N GLU A 282 -12.43 8.71 32.07
CA GLU A 282 -12.33 7.28 32.32
C GLU A 282 -12.69 6.51 31.05
N ILE A 283 -11.83 5.59 30.64
CA ILE A 283 -11.98 4.75 29.45
C ILE A 283 -11.82 3.29 29.85
N ASP A 284 -12.75 2.44 29.41
CA ASP A 284 -12.64 0.97 29.42
C ASP A 284 -12.88 0.49 27.99
N ASP A 285 -11.87 -0.16 27.40
CA ASP A 285 -11.81 -0.31 25.96
C ASP A 285 -11.08 -1.58 25.53
N GLN A 286 -11.52 -2.13 24.39
CA GLN A 286 -11.01 -3.36 23.81
C GLN A 286 -11.36 -3.40 22.30
N PRO A 287 -10.56 -4.10 21.48
CA PRO A 287 -10.81 -4.18 20.04
C PRO A 287 -12.02 -5.05 19.68
N LEU A 288 -12.73 -4.67 18.62
CA LEU A 288 -13.75 -5.51 17.97
C LEU A 288 -13.16 -6.75 17.28
N HIS A 289 -12.05 -6.57 16.54
CA HIS A 289 -11.38 -7.64 15.80
C HIS A 289 -9.97 -7.92 16.32
N GLY A 290 -9.58 -9.20 16.32
CA GLY A 290 -8.22 -9.62 16.69
C GLY A 290 -7.17 -9.19 15.67
N TYR A 291 -7.49 -9.27 14.38
CA TYR A 291 -6.63 -8.79 13.29
C TYR A 291 -7.08 -7.42 12.80
N ARG A 292 -6.15 -6.44 12.80
CA ARG A 292 -6.36 -5.08 12.28
C ARG A 292 -5.12 -4.70 11.50
N GLY A 293 -5.18 -4.88 10.19
CA GLY A 293 -4.01 -4.76 9.31
C GLY A 293 -4.01 -3.51 8.43
N MET A 294 -2.82 -3.08 8.07
CA MET A 294 -2.58 -2.18 6.95
C MET A 294 -1.43 -2.72 6.10
N MET A 295 -1.67 -2.84 4.80
CA MET A 295 -0.66 -3.23 3.82
C MET A 295 -0.07 -2.01 3.11
N LEU A 296 1.25 -2.01 2.93
CA LEU A 296 1.95 -1.06 2.07
C LEU A 296 2.70 -1.79 0.96
N ASP A 297 2.37 -1.45 -0.28
CA ASP A 297 3.14 -1.80 -1.48
C ASP A 297 4.44 -1.00 -1.52
N CYS A 298 5.56 -1.70 -1.40
CA CYS A 298 6.90 -1.13 -1.61
C CYS A 298 7.55 -1.60 -2.92
N ALA A 299 6.91 -2.52 -3.64
CA ALA A 299 7.43 -3.09 -4.87
C ALA A 299 7.22 -2.13 -6.04
N ARG A 300 6.02 -1.56 -6.20
CA ARG A 300 5.70 -0.63 -7.30
C ARG A 300 6.49 0.67 -7.17
N HIS A 301 6.53 1.27 -5.99
CA HIS A 301 7.47 2.35 -5.66
C HIS A 301 8.15 2.10 -4.31
N PHE A 302 9.46 2.33 -4.27
CA PHE A 302 10.23 2.16 -3.05
C PHE A 302 9.92 3.28 -2.05
N HIS A 303 9.76 2.92 -0.78
CA HIS A 303 9.56 3.86 0.32
C HIS A 303 10.69 3.72 1.33
N SER A 304 11.22 4.84 1.83
CA SER A 304 12.36 4.80 2.75
C SER A 304 12.00 4.12 4.09
N VAL A 305 13.00 3.60 4.80
CA VAL A 305 12.86 3.10 6.19
C VAL A 305 12.21 4.16 7.09
N ALA A 306 12.54 5.43 6.91
CA ALA A 306 11.93 6.53 7.67
C ALA A 306 10.42 6.68 7.37
N THR A 307 10.01 6.56 6.10
CA THR A 307 8.60 6.54 5.69
C THR A 307 7.85 5.37 6.32
N ILE A 308 8.43 4.16 6.29
CA ILE A 308 7.83 2.96 6.89
C ILE A 308 7.67 3.11 8.39
N LYS A 309 8.71 3.57 9.10
CA LYS A 309 8.64 3.83 10.55
C LYS A 309 7.60 4.89 10.87
N ARG A 310 7.53 5.97 10.09
CA ARG A 310 6.50 7.00 10.26
C ARG A 310 5.10 6.41 10.12
N LEU A 311 4.85 5.60 9.10
CA LEU A 311 3.58 4.91 8.90
C LEU A 311 3.25 3.96 10.06
N ILE A 312 4.19 3.11 10.49
CA ILE A 312 4.00 2.19 11.62
C ILE A 312 3.65 2.96 12.90
N ASN A 313 4.28 4.10 13.15
CA ASN A 313 3.90 4.95 14.28
C ASN A 313 2.43 5.41 14.17
N GLN A 314 2.02 5.86 12.99
CA GLN A 314 0.64 6.26 12.74
C GLN A 314 -0.37 5.10 12.89
N LEU A 315 -0.01 3.90 12.43
CA LEU A 315 -0.82 2.70 12.63
C LEU A 315 -1.04 2.41 14.11
N ALA A 316 -0.02 2.63 14.95
CA ALA A 316 -0.11 2.46 16.40
C ALA A 316 -1.02 3.49 17.07
N TYR A 317 -0.96 4.76 16.64
CA TYR A 317 -1.93 5.79 17.03
C TYR A 317 -3.37 5.34 16.73
N CYS A 318 -3.58 4.70 15.58
CA CYS A 318 -4.86 4.16 15.13
C CYS A 318 -5.20 2.77 15.69
N LYS A 319 -4.38 2.22 16.61
CA LYS A 319 -4.56 0.90 17.24
C LYS A 319 -4.60 -0.30 16.27
N PHE A 320 -4.02 -0.17 15.07
CA PHE A 320 -3.71 -1.33 14.22
C PHE A 320 -2.62 -2.19 14.90
N ASN A 321 -2.58 -3.48 14.57
CA ASN A 321 -1.61 -4.43 15.15
C ASN A 321 -0.85 -5.26 14.13
N TYR A 322 -1.18 -5.14 12.83
CA TYR A 322 -0.42 -5.78 11.76
C TYR A 322 -0.02 -4.77 10.69
N PHE A 323 1.25 -4.82 10.30
CA PHE A 323 1.77 -4.16 9.11
C PHE A 323 2.13 -5.24 8.09
N HIS A 324 1.33 -5.33 7.03
CA HIS A 324 1.56 -6.24 5.92
C HIS A 324 2.50 -5.56 4.92
N TRP A 325 3.70 -6.10 4.76
CA TRP A 325 4.75 -5.49 3.97
C TRP A 325 4.89 -6.21 2.63
N HIS A 326 4.25 -5.63 1.61
CA HIS A 326 4.32 -6.11 0.24
C HIS A 326 5.67 -5.73 -0.38
N LEU A 327 6.60 -6.69 -0.40
CA LEU A 327 8.03 -6.48 -0.64
C LEU A 327 8.48 -6.86 -2.05
N THR A 328 7.66 -7.58 -2.81
CA THR A 328 8.06 -8.18 -4.09
C THR A 328 6.91 -8.11 -5.09
N ASP A 329 7.19 -7.66 -6.30
CA ASP A 329 6.26 -7.69 -7.43
C ASP A 329 7.05 -7.64 -8.75
N ASP A 330 6.36 -7.46 -9.86
CA ASP A 330 6.93 -7.37 -11.20
C ASP A 330 7.91 -6.19 -11.36
N GLU A 331 7.62 -5.06 -10.72
CA GLU A 331 8.38 -3.82 -10.88
C GLU A 331 9.50 -3.62 -9.86
N GLY A 332 9.67 -4.58 -8.94
CA GLY A 332 10.62 -4.42 -7.85
C GLY A 332 10.71 -5.58 -6.87
N TRP A 333 11.95 -5.91 -6.52
CA TRP A 333 12.29 -6.77 -5.40
C TRP A 333 12.97 -5.97 -4.30
N ARG A 334 12.40 -5.93 -3.09
CA ARG A 334 12.79 -4.96 -2.05
C ARG A 334 13.48 -5.57 -0.83
N VAL A 335 13.67 -6.88 -0.76
CA VAL A 335 14.26 -7.53 0.43
C VAL A 335 15.62 -8.16 0.12
N GLU A 336 16.63 -7.87 0.92
CA GLU A 336 17.94 -8.50 0.80
C GLU A 336 17.88 -10.00 1.16
N ILE A 337 18.22 -10.84 0.18
CA ILE A 337 18.43 -12.29 0.34
C ILE A 337 19.92 -12.56 0.11
N ASN A 338 20.64 -12.98 1.15
CA ASN A 338 22.09 -13.13 1.08
C ASN A 338 22.52 -14.21 0.08
N ALA A 339 21.73 -15.27 -0.05
CA ALA A 339 21.97 -16.34 -1.01
C ALA A 339 21.80 -15.89 -2.46
N TYR A 340 21.02 -14.82 -2.71
CA TYR A 340 20.73 -14.29 -4.04
C TYR A 340 20.88 -12.76 -4.11
N PRO A 341 22.12 -12.23 -4.05
CA PRO A 341 22.36 -10.80 -4.15
C PRO A 341 21.80 -10.15 -5.43
N GLN A 342 21.67 -10.94 -6.51
CA GLN A 342 21.10 -10.50 -7.79
C GLN A 342 19.68 -9.94 -7.64
N LEU A 343 18.87 -10.48 -6.72
CA LEU A 343 17.52 -10.00 -6.47
C LEU A 343 17.48 -8.52 -6.07
N THR A 344 18.55 -8.00 -5.45
CA THR A 344 18.66 -6.58 -5.07
C THR A 344 19.64 -5.79 -5.92
N ASN A 345 20.69 -6.42 -6.46
CA ASN A 345 21.58 -5.78 -7.42
C ASN A 345 20.91 -5.49 -8.77
N ILE A 346 19.91 -6.29 -9.15
CA ILE A 346 19.14 -6.15 -10.41
C ILE A 346 17.68 -5.84 -10.07
N GLY A 347 16.99 -6.75 -9.38
CA GLY A 347 15.54 -6.67 -9.14
C GLY A 347 15.07 -5.46 -8.34
N ALA A 348 15.95 -4.77 -7.60
CA ALA A 348 15.59 -3.55 -6.88
C ALA A 348 15.62 -2.28 -7.74
N TRP A 349 16.10 -2.35 -8.99
CA TRP A 349 16.37 -1.19 -9.83
C TRP A 349 15.71 -1.34 -11.19
N ARG A 350 15.06 -0.27 -11.65
CA ARG A 350 14.47 -0.18 -12.98
C ARG A 350 14.83 1.15 -13.64
N GLY A 351 14.93 1.14 -14.95
CA GLY A 351 15.34 2.33 -15.69
C GLY A 351 15.62 2.03 -17.15
N PRO A 352 15.84 3.05 -17.99
CA PRO A 352 16.07 2.85 -19.42
C PRO A 352 17.27 1.96 -19.77
N GLN A 353 18.24 1.86 -18.86
CA GLN A 353 19.48 1.09 -19.02
C GLN A 353 19.56 -0.11 -18.08
N GLU A 354 18.51 -0.38 -17.29
CA GLU A 354 18.47 -1.49 -16.34
C GLU A 354 17.83 -2.73 -16.99
N THR A 355 17.99 -3.89 -16.35
CA THR A 355 17.32 -5.13 -16.80
C THR A 355 15.79 -5.03 -16.65
N LEU A 356 15.31 -4.45 -15.55
CA LEU A 356 13.90 -4.08 -15.43
C LEU A 356 13.68 -2.75 -16.15
N LEU A 357 12.74 -2.75 -17.10
CA LEU A 357 12.32 -1.54 -17.78
C LEU A 357 11.64 -0.58 -16.79
N PRO A 358 11.68 0.75 -17.05
CA PRO A 358 10.96 1.72 -16.23
C PRO A 358 9.47 1.39 -16.16
N GLN A 359 8.80 1.74 -15.07
CA GLN A 359 7.37 1.51 -14.87
C GLN A 359 6.77 2.66 -14.08
N TYR A 360 5.54 3.04 -14.44
CA TYR A 360 4.70 4.06 -13.84
C TYR A 360 5.27 5.49 -13.86
N THR A 361 6.32 5.77 -13.09
CA THR A 361 6.95 7.09 -12.98
C THR A 361 8.48 6.97 -12.99
N CYS A 362 9.19 8.11 -13.02
CA CYS A 362 10.65 8.19 -13.06
C CYS A 362 11.24 7.51 -14.32
N LEU A 363 10.57 7.64 -15.47
CA LEU A 363 10.87 6.81 -16.65
C LEU A 363 12.26 7.09 -17.25
N ALA A 364 12.76 8.31 -17.11
CA ALA A 364 14.04 8.72 -17.68
C ALA A 364 15.25 8.39 -16.78
N GLU A 365 15.01 7.93 -15.55
CA GLU A 365 16.01 7.76 -14.50
C GLU A 365 16.16 6.28 -14.09
N CYS A 366 17.25 5.95 -13.41
CA CYS A 366 17.34 4.71 -12.65
C CYS A 366 16.62 4.92 -11.31
N HIS A 367 15.49 4.23 -11.13
CA HIS A 367 14.64 4.31 -9.96
C HIS A 367 14.65 2.97 -9.21
N GLY A 368 14.73 3.03 -7.88
CA GLY A 368 14.75 1.82 -7.08
C GLY A 368 15.19 2.01 -5.65
N GLY A 369 15.48 0.88 -5.02
CA GLY A 369 15.84 0.77 -3.61
C GLY A 369 15.39 -0.58 -3.05
N TYR A 370 16.05 -1.01 -1.98
CA TYR A 370 15.72 -2.21 -1.23
C TYR A 370 16.12 -2.03 0.23
N TYR A 371 15.60 -2.90 1.09
CA TYR A 371 15.88 -2.94 2.51
C TYR A 371 16.92 -4.02 2.80
N ARG A 372 18.02 -3.62 3.42
CA ARG A 372 19.00 -4.55 3.98
C ARG A 372 18.38 -5.32 5.13
N GLN A 373 18.87 -6.53 5.41
CA GLN A 373 18.35 -7.30 6.54
C GLN A 373 18.55 -6.58 7.88
N SER A 374 19.58 -5.74 8.02
CA SER A 374 19.76 -4.90 9.21
C SER A 374 18.66 -3.85 9.37
N GLU A 375 18.26 -3.20 8.27
CA GLU A 375 17.18 -2.20 8.26
C GLU A 375 15.83 -2.86 8.51
N ILE A 376 15.60 -4.05 7.96
CA ILE A 376 14.40 -4.85 8.25
C ILE A 376 14.31 -5.18 9.74
N ARG A 377 15.40 -5.65 10.37
CA ARG A 377 15.42 -5.92 11.82
C ARG A 377 15.15 -4.65 12.63
N GLU A 378 15.66 -3.50 12.18
CA GLU A 378 15.39 -2.20 12.81
C GLU A 378 13.91 -1.81 12.71
N VAL A 379 13.27 -2.01 11.55
CA VAL A 379 11.83 -1.78 11.34
C VAL A 379 10.99 -2.74 12.20
N ILE A 380 11.34 -4.02 12.23
CA ILE A 380 10.65 -5.03 13.06
C ILE A 380 10.71 -4.64 14.54
N ALA A 381 11.89 -4.25 15.05
CA ALA A 381 12.04 -3.81 16.44
C ALA A 381 11.21 -2.55 16.73
N TYR A 382 11.22 -1.59 15.80
CA TYR A 382 10.44 -0.36 15.90
C TYR A 382 8.92 -0.61 15.93
N ALA A 383 8.45 -1.52 15.06
CA ALA A 383 7.06 -1.96 14.99
C ALA A 383 6.64 -2.73 16.24
N ALA A 384 7.49 -3.66 16.69
CA ALA A 384 7.26 -4.43 17.89
C ALA A 384 7.05 -3.48 19.07
N ALA A 385 7.91 -2.48 19.28
CA ALA A 385 7.78 -1.48 20.36
C ALA A 385 6.45 -0.71 20.36
N ARG A 386 5.71 -0.74 19.24
CA ARG A 386 4.40 -0.12 19.02
C ARG A 386 3.25 -1.13 18.91
N GLY A 387 3.49 -2.38 19.29
CA GLY A 387 2.46 -3.42 19.30
C GLY A 387 2.06 -3.90 17.91
N ILE A 388 2.91 -3.67 16.91
CA ILE A 388 2.67 -4.02 15.51
C ILE A 388 3.54 -5.21 15.13
N THR A 389 2.90 -6.24 14.59
CA THR A 389 3.56 -7.40 13.97
C THR A 389 3.76 -7.12 12.49
N VAL A 390 4.99 -7.32 12.00
CA VAL A 390 5.33 -7.13 10.59
C VAL A 390 5.22 -8.47 9.85
N ILE A 391 4.32 -8.55 8.88
CA ILE A 391 4.11 -9.72 8.02
C ILE A 391 4.78 -9.45 6.67
N PRO A 392 5.81 -10.19 6.27
CA PRO A 392 6.38 -10.04 4.93
C PRO A 392 5.52 -10.76 3.89
N GLU A 393 5.49 -10.21 2.69
CA GLU A 393 4.96 -10.89 1.50
C GLU A 393 6.07 -11.21 0.50
N ILE A 394 6.08 -12.45 0.02
CA ILE A 394 6.87 -12.89 -1.13
C ILE A 394 5.88 -13.49 -2.13
N ASP A 395 5.53 -12.72 -3.16
CA ASP A 395 4.46 -13.06 -4.09
C ASP A 395 4.91 -14.11 -5.11
N ILE A 396 4.22 -15.24 -5.16
CA ILE A 396 4.44 -16.33 -6.11
C ILE A 396 3.11 -17.03 -6.47
N PRO A 397 2.99 -17.66 -7.66
CA PRO A 397 3.97 -17.67 -8.74
C PRO A 397 3.75 -16.55 -9.78
N GLY A 398 2.66 -15.78 -9.66
CA GLY A 398 2.46 -14.53 -10.39
C GLY A 398 3.39 -13.43 -9.86
N HIS A 399 3.29 -12.23 -10.41
CA HIS A 399 3.97 -11.04 -9.88
C HIS A 399 5.48 -11.22 -9.63
N CYS A 400 6.15 -12.05 -10.45
CA CYS A 400 7.50 -12.54 -10.21
C CYS A 400 8.54 -11.97 -11.19
N ARG A 401 8.18 -10.98 -12.01
CA ARG A 401 9.08 -10.50 -13.09
C ARG A 401 10.43 -10.02 -12.57
N ALA A 402 10.46 -9.30 -11.44
CA ALA A 402 11.71 -8.83 -10.85
C ALA A 402 12.63 -9.98 -10.44
N ALA A 403 12.07 -11.05 -9.86
CA ALA A 403 12.82 -12.25 -9.48
C ALA A 403 13.33 -13.01 -10.72
N ILE A 404 12.46 -13.24 -11.71
CA ILE A 404 12.78 -13.97 -12.94
C ILE A 404 13.91 -13.29 -13.71
N LEU A 405 13.87 -11.97 -13.84
CA LEU A 405 14.90 -11.21 -14.54
C LEU A 405 16.21 -11.11 -13.75
N SER A 406 16.18 -11.26 -12.43
CA SER A 406 17.36 -11.25 -11.58
C SER A 406 18.08 -12.60 -11.55
N LEU A 407 17.34 -13.70 -11.67
CA LEU A 407 17.84 -15.09 -11.59
C LEU A 407 17.39 -15.93 -12.81
N PRO A 408 17.66 -15.48 -14.05
CA PRO A 408 17.16 -16.15 -15.24
C PRO A 408 17.67 -17.58 -15.38
N GLU A 409 18.84 -17.90 -14.84
CA GLU A 409 19.43 -19.24 -14.84
C GLU A 409 18.65 -20.26 -13.99
N LEU A 410 17.90 -19.79 -12.99
CA LEU A 410 17.06 -20.64 -12.14
C LEU A 410 15.59 -20.62 -12.59
N LEU A 411 15.10 -19.45 -13.01
CA LEU A 411 13.67 -19.18 -13.06
C LEU A 411 13.08 -19.08 -14.47
N ARG A 412 13.92 -18.98 -15.51
CA ARG A 412 13.45 -18.88 -16.90
C ARG A 412 13.46 -20.25 -17.59
N ASP A 413 12.32 -20.68 -18.09
CA ASP A 413 12.22 -21.84 -18.98
C ASP A 413 12.50 -21.39 -20.43
N PRO A 414 13.66 -21.72 -21.03
CA PRO A 414 13.96 -21.31 -22.40
C PRO A 414 13.16 -22.08 -23.47
N GLN A 415 12.48 -23.17 -23.09
CA GLN A 415 11.66 -23.99 -23.99
C GLN A 415 10.18 -23.64 -23.93
N ASP A 416 9.74 -22.89 -22.92
CA ASP A 416 8.36 -22.44 -22.84
C ASP A 416 8.02 -21.50 -24.01
N ARG A 417 6.91 -21.78 -24.67
CA ARG A 417 6.34 -20.98 -25.77
C ARG A 417 4.93 -20.50 -25.46
N SER A 418 4.51 -20.58 -24.18
CA SER A 418 3.22 -20.08 -23.74
C SER A 418 3.04 -18.62 -24.08
N GLN A 419 1.86 -18.30 -24.62
CA GLN A 419 1.44 -16.93 -24.86
C GLN A 419 0.38 -16.58 -23.82
N TYR A 420 0.73 -15.67 -22.92
CA TYR A 420 -0.17 -15.17 -21.88
C TYR A 420 0.06 -13.67 -21.70
N ARG A 421 -0.86 -13.02 -21.00
CA ARG A 421 -0.70 -11.64 -20.58
C ARG A 421 -1.32 -11.44 -19.21
N SER A 422 -0.54 -10.92 -18.26
CA SER A 422 -1.04 -10.57 -16.93
C SER A 422 -1.96 -9.36 -16.98
N ILE A 423 -2.65 -9.12 -15.85
CA ILE A 423 -3.51 -7.95 -15.66
C ILE A 423 -2.72 -6.65 -15.86
N GLN A 424 -1.46 -6.64 -15.44
CA GLN A 424 -0.50 -5.53 -15.56
C GLN A 424 0.18 -5.47 -16.93
N TYR A 425 -0.17 -6.37 -17.85
CA TYR A 425 0.33 -6.41 -19.23
C TYR A 425 1.76 -6.91 -19.42
N TYR A 426 2.23 -7.79 -18.55
CA TYR A 426 3.46 -8.57 -18.77
C TYR A 426 3.17 -9.93 -19.41
N ASN A 427 4.18 -10.53 -20.03
CA ASN A 427 4.10 -11.85 -20.68
C ASN A 427 5.28 -12.77 -20.33
N ASP A 428 6.05 -12.40 -19.31
CA ASP A 428 7.30 -13.01 -18.88
C ASP A 428 7.44 -13.00 -17.34
N ASN A 429 6.33 -12.86 -16.61
CA ASN A 429 6.29 -12.56 -15.17
C ASN A 429 5.84 -13.71 -14.24
N VAL A 430 5.79 -14.96 -14.72
CA VAL A 430 5.24 -16.08 -13.93
C VAL A 430 6.29 -17.18 -13.75
N LEU A 431 6.49 -17.62 -12.51
CA LEU A 431 7.42 -18.72 -12.21
C LEU A 431 6.96 -20.02 -12.89
N SER A 432 7.92 -20.79 -13.42
CA SER A 432 7.60 -22.10 -13.99
C SER A 432 7.61 -23.18 -12.90
N PRO A 433 6.50 -23.94 -12.71
CA PRO A 433 6.38 -24.99 -11.70
C PRO A 433 7.18 -26.25 -12.05
N ALA A 434 7.72 -26.37 -13.26
CA ALA A 434 8.44 -27.56 -13.71
C ALA A 434 9.97 -27.42 -13.68
N LEU A 435 10.49 -26.27 -13.24
CA LEU A 435 11.93 -26.06 -13.11
C LEU A 435 12.40 -26.38 -11.69
N GLU A 436 13.45 -27.18 -11.56
CA GLU A 436 14.12 -27.42 -10.27
C GLU A 436 14.64 -26.12 -9.63
N GLY A 437 15.06 -25.16 -10.47
CA GLY A 437 15.48 -23.83 -10.03
C GLY A 437 14.39 -23.06 -9.27
N THR A 438 13.11 -23.20 -9.66
CA THR A 438 11.98 -22.59 -8.95
C THR A 438 11.86 -23.10 -7.51
N TYR A 439 11.96 -24.41 -7.30
CA TYR A 439 11.89 -25.00 -5.95
C TYR A 439 13.12 -24.62 -5.10
N THR A 440 14.29 -24.56 -5.73
CA THR A 440 15.53 -24.13 -5.08
C THR A 440 15.43 -22.67 -4.62
N PHE A 441 14.91 -21.80 -5.49
CA PHE A 441 14.65 -20.40 -5.19
C PHE A 441 13.66 -20.24 -4.03
N ILE A 442 12.47 -20.83 -4.13
CA ILE A 442 11.41 -20.72 -3.10
C ILE A 442 11.93 -21.20 -1.74
N ARG A 443 12.56 -22.38 -1.70
CA ARG A 443 13.10 -22.94 -0.45
C ARG A 443 14.12 -22.00 0.19
N THR A 444 15.04 -21.47 -0.60
CA THR A 444 16.15 -20.66 -0.10
C THR A 444 15.66 -19.28 0.37
N VAL A 445 14.82 -18.62 -0.42
CA VAL A 445 14.23 -17.32 -0.07
C VAL A 445 13.37 -17.46 1.19
N LEU A 446 12.45 -18.42 1.24
CA LEU A 446 11.56 -18.59 2.39
C LEU A 446 12.33 -18.96 3.66
N ALA A 447 13.41 -19.73 3.57
CA ALA A 447 14.26 -20.02 4.73
C ALA A 447 14.88 -18.74 5.32
N GLU A 448 15.43 -17.85 4.48
CA GLU A 448 15.98 -16.57 4.95
C GLU A 448 14.89 -15.63 5.50
N ILE A 449 13.74 -15.54 4.81
CA ILE A 449 12.60 -14.72 5.25
C ILE A 449 12.05 -15.22 6.59
N CYS A 450 11.88 -16.53 6.77
CA CYS A 450 11.40 -17.12 8.03
C CYS A 450 12.36 -16.84 9.19
N ALA A 451 13.66 -16.81 8.93
CA ALA A 451 14.68 -16.48 9.93
C ALA A 451 14.72 -14.97 10.25
N LEU A 452 14.43 -14.12 9.26
CA LEU A 452 14.48 -12.66 9.40
C LEU A 452 13.25 -12.10 10.12
N PHE A 453 12.05 -12.63 9.84
CA PHE A 453 10.79 -12.12 10.37
C PHE A 453 10.29 -13.00 11.54
N PRO A 454 10.14 -12.44 12.76
CA PRO A 454 9.64 -13.19 13.91
C PRO A 454 8.15 -13.49 13.83
N SER A 455 7.39 -12.79 12.97
CA SER A 455 5.97 -13.03 12.73
C SER A 455 5.69 -14.53 12.52
N PRO A 456 4.62 -15.09 13.11
CA PRO A 456 4.22 -16.46 12.86
C PRO A 456 3.59 -16.63 11.46
N PHE A 457 3.44 -15.55 10.70
CA PHE A 457 2.79 -15.52 9.39
C PHE A 457 3.74 -15.02 8.31
N ILE A 458 3.65 -15.63 7.12
CA ILE A 458 4.28 -15.19 5.87
C ILE A 458 3.19 -15.17 4.79
N HIS A 459 3.06 -14.05 4.08
CA HIS A 459 2.16 -13.95 2.93
C HIS A 459 2.87 -14.42 1.67
N ILE A 460 2.20 -15.23 0.85
CA ILE A 460 2.78 -15.86 -0.35
C ILE A 460 2.22 -15.29 -1.65
N GLY A 461 1.34 -14.29 -1.56
CA GLY A 461 0.65 -13.67 -2.67
C GLY A 461 -0.35 -14.64 -3.31
N ALA A 462 -0.07 -15.07 -4.54
CA ALA A 462 -0.80 -16.05 -5.35
C ALA A 462 -2.01 -15.52 -6.14
N ASP A 463 -2.12 -14.21 -6.25
CA ASP A 463 -3.11 -13.50 -7.05
C ASP A 463 -2.79 -13.52 -8.55
N GLU A 464 -3.82 -13.24 -9.34
CA GLU A 464 -3.75 -12.84 -10.76
C GLU A 464 -2.88 -13.70 -11.71
N VAL A 465 -2.65 -14.98 -11.41
CA VAL A 465 -1.95 -15.90 -12.33
C VAL A 465 -2.72 -15.98 -13.66
N PRO A 466 -2.12 -15.54 -14.78
CA PRO A 466 -2.86 -15.34 -16.03
C PRO A 466 -3.33 -16.65 -16.65
N GLU A 467 -4.43 -16.60 -17.41
CA GLU A 467 -4.78 -17.71 -18.28
C GLU A 467 -3.75 -17.88 -19.41
N GLY A 468 -3.49 -19.13 -19.82
CA GLY A 468 -2.53 -19.45 -20.88
C GLY A 468 -1.10 -19.76 -20.41
N VAL A 469 -0.76 -19.48 -19.14
CA VAL A 469 0.55 -19.84 -18.56
C VAL A 469 0.79 -21.35 -18.62
N TRP A 470 2.04 -21.73 -18.88
CA TRP A 470 2.55 -23.12 -18.88
C TRP A 470 1.93 -24.08 -19.91
N THR A 471 0.91 -23.65 -20.66
CA THR A 471 0.21 -24.46 -21.68
C THR A 471 1.12 -24.97 -22.79
N ALA A 472 2.21 -24.27 -23.10
CA ALA A 472 3.19 -24.64 -24.12
C ALA A 472 4.63 -24.76 -23.55
N SER A 473 4.76 -25.05 -22.25
CA SER A 473 6.03 -25.51 -21.66
C SER A 473 6.11 -27.04 -21.74
N PRO A 474 7.08 -27.62 -22.46
CA PRO A 474 7.27 -29.07 -22.50
C PRO A 474 7.52 -29.67 -21.10
N ALA A 475 8.22 -28.94 -20.22
CA ALA A 475 8.49 -29.38 -18.86
C ALA A 475 7.21 -29.43 -18.02
N CYS A 476 6.37 -28.40 -18.09
CA CYS A 476 5.07 -28.40 -17.40
C CYS A 476 4.13 -29.47 -17.94
N GLN A 477 4.11 -29.70 -19.26
CA GLN A 477 3.31 -30.79 -19.85
C GLN A 477 3.76 -32.17 -19.34
N ALA A 478 5.07 -32.43 -19.26
CA ALA A 478 5.60 -33.67 -18.71
C ALA A 478 5.27 -33.84 -17.22
N MET A 479 5.37 -32.76 -16.43
CA MET A 479 5.00 -32.75 -15.02
C MET A 479 3.51 -33.04 -14.82
N MET A 480 2.63 -32.40 -15.59
CA MET A 480 1.18 -32.66 -15.56
C MET A 480 0.85 -34.11 -15.88
N GLN A 481 1.52 -34.71 -16.88
CA GLN A 481 1.36 -36.14 -17.20
C GLN A 481 1.79 -37.04 -16.04
N THR A 482 2.93 -36.74 -15.41
CA THR A 482 3.48 -37.51 -14.29
C THR A 482 2.58 -37.44 -13.06
N LEU A 483 2.01 -36.27 -12.77
CA LEU A 483 1.16 -36.03 -11.60
C LEU A 483 -0.35 -36.22 -11.89
N ASN A 484 -0.71 -36.58 -13.12
CA ASN A 484 -2.08 -36.73 -13.59
C ASN A 484 -2.95 -35.47 -13.38
N TYR A 485 -2.35 -34.29 -13.54
CA TYR A 485 -3.07 -33.02 -13.55
C TYR A 485 -3.77 -32.79 -14.89
N ARG A 486 -4.98 -32.22 -14.84
CA ARG A 486 -5.85 -31.97 -15.99
C ARG A 486 -5.84 -30.52 -16.45
N SER A 487 -5.41 -29.61 -15.59
CA SER A 487 -5.35 -28.17 -15.86
C SER A 487 -4.03 -27.56 -15.39
N PRO A 488 -3.44 -26.60 -16.15
CA PRO A 488 -2.30 -25.82 -15.66
C PRO A 488 -2.57 -25.13 -14.32
N LYS A 489 -3.82 -24.80 -13.99
CA LYS A 489 -4.20 -24.22 -12.68
C LYS A 489 -3.83 -25.13 -11.51
N GLU A 490 -3.77 -26.45 -11.69
CA GLU A 490 -3.34 -27.39 -10.65
C GLU A 490 -1.83 -27.29 -10.36
N LEU A 491 -1.02 -26.87 -11.34
CA LEU A 491 0.42 -26.63 -11.15
C LEU A 491 0.69 -25.43 -10.23
N GLN A 492 -0.15 -24.39 -10.28
CA GLN A 492 -0.08 -23.28 -9.31
C GLN A 492 -0.25 -23.84 -7.89
N GLY A 493 -1.26 -24.70 -7.68
CA GLY A 493 -1.45 -25.33 -6.37
C GLY A 493 -0.29 -26.21 -5.93
N HIS A 494 0.37 -26.87 -6.87
CA HIS A 494 1.55 -27.66 -6.57
C HIS A 494 2.68 -26.81 -5.97
N LEU A 495 2.97 -25.65 -6.57
CA LEU A 495 3.96 -24.72 -6.01
C LEU A 495 3.53 -24.14 -4.66
N LEU A 496 2.25 -23.79 -4.50
CA LEU A 496 1.76 -23.21 -3.25
C LEU A 496 1.80 -24.22 -2.09
N ARG A 497 1.48 -25.50 -2.32
CA ARG A 497 1.67 -26.55 -1.29
C ARG A 497 3.12 -26.73 -0.91
N PHE A 498 4.01 -26.68 -1.91
CA PHE A 498 5.44 -26.74 -1.62
C PHE A 498 5.87 -25.57 -0.73
N ALA A 499 5.42 -24.34 -1.01
CA ALA A 499 5.68 -23.18 -0.15
C ALA A 499 5.08 -23.37 1.26
N GLU A 500 3.83 -23.84 1.36
CA GLU A 500 3.15 -24.15 2.63
C GLU A 500 3.96 -25.16 3.47
N GLU A 501 4.46 -26.23 2.85
CA GLU A 501 5.30 -27.24 3.50
C GLU A 501 6.60 -26.65 4.06
N ILE A 502 7.27 -25.76 3.31
CA ILE A 502 8.47 -25.06 3.80
C ILE A 502 8.12 -24.17 4.99
N LEU A 503 7.04 -23.38 4.89
CA LEU A 503 6.60 -22.51 5.98
C LEU A 503 6.28 -23.31 7.24
N HIS A 504 5.60 -24.45 7.12
CA HIS A 504 5.31 -25.35 8.24
C HIS A 504 6.59 -25.91 8.89
N GLN A 505 7.60 -26.28 8.10
CA GLN A 505 8.91 -26.71 8.62
C GLN A 505 9.60 -25.61 9.44
N HIS A 506 9.33 -24.33 9.12
CA HIS A 506 9.80 -23.17 9.86
C HIS A 506 8.82 -22.67 10.94
N SER A 507 7.77 -23.44 11.27
CA SER A 507 6.72 -23.06 12.22
C SER A 507 6.03 -21.74 11.88
N LYS A 508 5.84 -21.48 10.58
CA LYS A 508 5.09 -20.35 10.05
C LYS A 508 3.79 -20.83 9.42
N ARG A 509 2.72 -20.08 9.61
CA ARG A 509 1.42 -20.28 8.97
C ARG A 509 1.34 -19.44 7.70
N MET A 510 0.90 -20.04 6.60
CA MET A 510 0.81 -19.38 5.30
C MET A 510 -0.40 -18.43 5.25
N MET A 511 -0.21 -17.29 4.59
CA MET A 511 -1.26 -16.38 4.16
C MET A 511 -1.24 -16.23 2.64
N GLY A 512 -2.38 -15.99 2.00
CA GLY A 512 -2.45 -15.74 0.56
C GLY A 512 -3.71 -15.01 0.13
N TRP A 513 -3.66 -14.41 -1.05
CA TRP A 513 -4.83 -13.84 -1.72
C TRP A 513 -5.85 -14.93 -2.07
N GLU A 514 -7.11 -14.56 -2.26
CA GLU A 514 -8.22 -15.51 -2.44
C GLU A 514 -8.03 -16.54 -3.56
N GLU A 515 -7.28 -16.22 -4.61
CA GLU A 515 -6.98 -17.13 -5.70
C GLU A 515 -6.18 -18.36 -5.27
N ALA A 516 -5.50 -18.30 -4.10
CA ALA A 516 -4.87 -19.44 -3.46
C ALA A 516 -5.87 -20.56 -3.13
N THR A 517 -7.17 -20.25 -3.00
CA THR A 517 -8.21 -21.28 -2.73
C THR A 517 -8.64 -22.05 -3.97
N HIS A 518 -8.49 -21.47 -5.17
CA HIS A 518 -9.08 -21.99 -6.40
C HIS A 518 -8.45 -23.33 -6.83
N GLY A 519 -9.21 -24.43 -6.73
CA GLY A 519 -8.74 -25.76 -7.11
C GLY A 519 -8.16 -26.58 -5.96
N GLU A 520 -8.61 -26.30 -4.73
CA GLU A 520 -8.19 -27.01 -3.49
C GLU A 520 -6.66 -27.05 -3.35
N LYS A 521 -6.05 -25.90 -3.66
CA LYS A 521 -4.61 -25.80 -3.84
C LYS A 521 -3.86 -25.88 -2.52
N VAL A 522 -4.37 -25.27 -1.46
CA VAL A 522 -3.69 -25.11 -0.17
C VAL A 522 -4.50 -25.73 0.96
N SER A 523 -3.86 -26.02 2.10
CA SER A 523 -4.57 -26.58 3.25
C SER A 523 -5.51 -25.56 3.90
N LYS A 524 -6.48 -26.03 4.69
CA LYS A 524 -7.39 -25.17 5.48
C LYS A 524 -6.69 -24.41 6.60
N ASP A 525 -5.42 -24.70 6.86
CA ASP A 525 -4.60 -23.88 7.76
C ASP A 525 -4.20 -22.55 7.11
N THR A 526 -4.16 -22.43 5.79
CA THR A 526 -3.87 -21.15 5.13
C THR A 526 -4.93 -20.09 5.45
N ILE A 527 -4.52 -18.89 5.84
CA ILE A 527 -5.41 -17.73 6.03
C ILE A 527 -5.56 -16.98 4.71
N ILE A 528 -6.79 -16.64 4.34
CA ILE A 528 -7.12 -16.09 3.03
C ILE A 528 -7.51 -14.61 3.10
N PHE A 529 -7.04 -13.83 2.12
CA PHE A 529 -7.34 -12.41 1.98
C PHE A 529 -8.27 -12.17 0.78
N PRO A 530 -9.61 -12.27 0.97
CA PRO A 530 -10.58 -11.95 -0.08
C PRO A 530 -10.58 -10.45 -0.38
N TRP A 531 -10.29 -10.13 -1.64
CA TRP A 531 -10.10 -8.77 -2.13
C TRP A 531 -11.06 -8.39 -3.27
N ARG A 532 -11.54 -9.37 -4.04
CA ARG A 532 -12.48 -9.11 -5.15
C ARG A 532 -13.86 -8.65 -4.64
N GLY A 533 -14.19 -8.97 -3.40
CA GLY A 533 -15.39 -8.50 -2.73
C GLY A 533 -15.83 -9.41 -1.58
N GLU A 534 -16.95 -9.05 -0.95
CA GLU A 534 -17.49 -9.81 0.19
C GLU A 534 -18.01 -11.20 -0.19
N GLU A 535 -18.48 -11.37 -1.43
CA GLU A 535 -18.94 -12.67 -1.95
C GLU A 535 -17.81 -13.71 -1.97
N ALA A 536 -16.63 -13.32 -2.46
CA ALA A 536 -15.45 -14.18 -2.43
C ALA A 536 -15.03 -14.55 -1.00
N GLY A 537 -15.17 -13.61 -0.05
CA GLY A 537 -14.95 -13.89 1.36
C GLY A 537 -15.92 -14.94 1.92
N MET A 538 -17.21 -14.83 1.58
CA MET A 538 -18.21 -15.84 1.97
C MET A 538 -17.93 -17.20 1.33
N GLU A 539 -17.47 -17.25 0.09
CA GLU A 539 -17.06 -18.49 -0.57
C GLU A 539 -15.89 -19.16 0.18
N CYS A 540 -14.87 -18.39 0.55
CA CYS A 540 -13.72 -18.89 1.33
C CYS A 540 -14.16 -19.45 2.70
N ILE A 541 -15.04 -18.74 3.40
CA ILE A 541 -15.58 -19.17 4.70
C ILE A 541 -16.39 -20.46 4.56
N HIS A 542 -17.25 -20.59 3.54
CA HIS A 542 -18.00 -21.82 3.30
C HIS A 542 -17.10 -23.00 2.95
N GLN A 543 -15.93 -22.74 2.36
CA GLN A 543 -14.90 -23.74 2.13
C GLN A 543 -14.07 -24.07 3.39
N GLY A 544 -14.30 -23.40 4.52
CA GLY A 544 -13.68 -23.66 5.81
C GLY A 544 -12.36 -22.95 6.06
N TYR A 545 -12.03 -21.91 5.29
CA TYR A 545 -10.85 -21.08 5.54
C TYR A 545 -11.15 -19.98 6.57
N ASP A 546 -10.13 -19.62 7.36
CA ASP A 546 -10.12 -18.35 8.07
C ASP A 546 -9.78 -17.21 7.10
N VAL A 547 -10.46 -16.08 7.24
CA VAL A 547 -10.33 -14.94 6.34
C VAL A 547 -9.96 -13.65 7.07
N ILE A 548 -9.19 -12.82 6.39
CA ILE A 548 -8.97 -11.41 6.72
C ILE A 548 -9.59 -10.60 5.59
N MET A 549 -10.71 -9.93 5.87
CA MET A 549 -11.46 -9.21 4.83
C MET A 549 -10.65 -8.01 4.33
N GLN A 550 -10.43 -7.94 3.01
CA GLN A 550 -9.75 -6.82 2.37
C GLN A 550 -10.43 -6.42 1.04
N PRO A 551 -11.76 -6.24 0.97
CA PRO A 551 -12.44 -5.95 -0.28
C PRO A 551 -12.02 -4.58 -0.85
N GLY A 552 -11.61 -4.57 -2.13
CA GLY A 552 -11.15 -3.36 -2.81
C GLY A 552 -12.19 -2.23 -2.86
N GLN A 553 -13.48 -2.58 -2.81
CA GLN A 553 -14.59 -1.62 -2.83
C GLN A 553 -14.72 -0.78 -1.55
N TYR A 554 -13.97 -1.10 -0.50
CA TYR A 554 -14.07 -0.42 0.81
C TYR A 554 -12.72 -0.13 1.46
N THR A 555 -11.70 -0.96 1.21
CA THR A 555 -10.47 -0.98 2.03
C THR A 555 -9.20 -0.63 1.26
N TYR A 556 -9.29 -0.39 -0.05
CA TYR A 556 -8.15 0.00 -0.88
C TYR A 556 -8.01 1.52 -0.87
N LEU A 557 -6.90 1.99 -0.32
CA LEU A 557 -6.61 3.39 -0.10
C LEU A 557 -5.94 4.05 -1.32
N ASP A 558 -5.57 3.28 -2.34
CA ASP A 558 -5.16 3.76 -3.67
C ASP A 558 -6.35 4.21 -4.54
N MET A 559 -7.57 3.85 -4.15
CA MET A 559 -8.79 4.29 -4.83
C MET A 559 -9.01 5.79 -4.69
N ALA A 560 -9.52 6.43 -5.74
CA ALA A 560 -9.92 7.83 -5.74
C ALA A 560 -10.97 8.09 -4.63
N GLN A 561 -10.87 9.23 -3.96
CA GLN A 561 -11.70 9.57 -2.79
C GLN A 561 -12.98 10.33 -3.15
N SER A 562 -13.07 10.84 -4.37
CA SER A 562 -14.26 11.48 -4.91
C SER A 562 -14.35 11.17 -6.40
N HIS A 563 -15.43 11.62 -7.04
CA HIS A 563 -15.57 11.51 -8.49
C HIS A 563 -14.93 12.68 -9.24
N ASN A 564 -14.37 13.69 -8.54
CA ASN A 564 -13.68 14.80 -9.20
C ASN A 564 -12.58 14.26 -10.13
N PRO A 565 -12.54 14.62 -11.42
CA PRO A 565 -11.53 14.14 -12.34
C PRO A 565 -10.09 14.45 -11.94
N ASP A 566 -9.89 15.49 -11.15
CA ASP A 566 -8.56 15.88 -10.63
C ASP A 566 -8.18 15.11 -9.35
N GLU A 567 -9.08 14.28 -8.80
CA GLU A 567 -8.79 13.43 -7.66
C GLU A 567 -7.73 12.38 -8.05
N PRO A 568 -6.64 12.26 -7.28
CA PRO A 568 -5.65 11.22 -7.54
C PRO A 568 -6.16 9.84 -7.12
N GLY A 569 -5.61 8.81 -7.76
CA GLY A 569 -5.92 7.41 -7.46
C GLY A 569 -6.52 6.68 -8.66
N VAL A 570 -6.94 5.45 -8.41
CA VAL A 570 -7.58 4.55 -9.38
C VAL A 570 -9.04 4.30 -9.00
N ASP A 571 -9.81 3.62 -9.84
CA ASP A 571 -11.23 3.36 -9.58
C ASP A 571 -11.74 2.00 -10.07
N TRP A 572 -10.82 1.07 -10.35
CA TRP A 572 -11.16 -0.23 -10.95
C TRP A 572 -12.15 -1.03 -10.09
N ALA A 573 -12.07 -0.92 -8.76
CA ALA A 573 -13.05 -1.50 -7.85
C ALA A 573 -14.24 -0.56 -7.68
N ARG A 574 -13.95 0.64 -7.20
CA ARG A 574 -14.86 1.78 -6.99
C ARG A 574 -14.04 2.96 -6.47
N SER A 575 -14.53 4.20 -6.62
CA SER A 575 -14.10 5.27 -5.71
C SER A 575 -14.51 4.95 -4.27
N VAL A 576 -13.61 5.21 -3.32
CA VAL A 576 -13.80 4.94 -1.89
C VAL A 576 -13.63 6.25 -1.13
N ASN A 577 -14.74 6.89 -0.80
CA ASN A 577 -14.74 8.12 0.00
C ASN A 577 -14.67 7.83 1.51
N LEU A 578 -14.57 8.88 2.31
CA LEU A 578 -14.46 8.74 3.78
C LEU A 578 -15.67 8.06 4.42
N GLU A 579 -16.88 8.44 4.03
CA GLU A 579 -18.13 7.92 4.59
C GLU A 579 -18.31 6.42 4.26
N GLN A 580 -17.94 6.00 3.06
CA GLN A 580 -17.93 4.59 2.65
C GLN A 580 -16.93 3.77 3.46
N ALA A 581 -15.71 4.27 3.64
CA ALA A 581 -14.70 3.63 4.48
C ALA A 581 -15.19 3.52 5.94
N TYR A 582 -15.87 4.56 6.43
CA TYR A 582 -16.42 4.60 7.79
C TYR A 582 -17.56 3.62 8.01
N HIS A 583 -18.47 3.49 7.05
CA HIS A 583 -19.65 2.61 7.16
C HIS A 583 -19.37 1.15 6.81
N TYR A 584 -18.16 0.81 6.37
CA TYR A 584 -17.81 -0.57 6.08
C TYR A 584 -17.97 -1.45 7.33
N GLU A 585 -18.66 -2.57 7.16
CA GLU A 585 -18.89 -3.57 8.18
C GLU A 585 -18.72 -4.94 7.51
N PRO A 586 -17.68 -5.72 7.87
CA PRO A 586 -17.37 -6.94 7.16
C PRO A 586 -18.52 -7.95 7.29
N LEU A 587 -19.05 -8.36 6.13
CA LEU A 587 -20.13 -9.32 6.01
C LEU A 587 -21.36 -8.91 6.82
N ALA A 588 -21.79 -7.66 6.68
CA ALA A 588 -22.90 -7.08 7.42
C ALA A 588 -24.22 -7.87 7.32
N ALA A 589 -24.44 -8.57 6.20
CA ALA A 589 -25.61 -9.41 5.97
C ALA A 589 -25.60 -10.72 6.79
N LEU A 590 -24.44 -11.15 7.30
CA LEU A 590 -24.33 -12.34 8.12
C LEU A 590 -24.91 -12.08 9.52
N PRO A 591 -25.83 -12.92 10.04
CA PRO A 591 -26.37 -12.73 11.39
C PRO A 591 -25.27 -12.68 12.47
N SER A 592 -25.47 -11.87 13.51
CA SER A 592 -24.45 -11.67 14.56
C SER A 592 -24.16 -12.93 15.39
N ASP A 593 -25.11 -13.85 15.47
CA ASP A 593 -25.02 -15.15 16.14
C ASP A 593 -24.55 -16.29 15.23
N SER A 594 -24.25 -16.00 13.96
CA SER A 594 -23.80 -17.03 13.02
C SER A 594 -22.42 -17.59 13.42
N PRO A 595 -22.26 -18.93 13.48
CA PRO A 595 -20.97 -19.55 13.78
C PRO A 595 -19.92 -19.29 12.70
N LEU A 596 -20.33 -18.88 11.49
CA LEU A 596 -19.42 -18.55 10.39
C LEU A 596 -18.58 -17.30 10.71
N ARG A 597 -19.06 -16.40 11.59
CA ARG A 597 -18.31 -15.20 12.00
C ARG A 597 -16.98 -15.51 12.67
N LYS A 598 -16.80 -16.70 13.25
CA LYS A 598 -15.53 -17.13 13.86
C LYS A 598 -14.37 -17.23 12.85
N HIS A 599 -14.69 -17.41 11.57
CA HIS A 599 -13.70 -17.47 10.50
C HIS A 599 -13.25 -16.08 10.04
N ILE A 600 -13.93 -15.00 10.47
CA ILE A 600 -13.54 -13.62 10.16
C ILE A 600 -12.54 -13.17 11.24
N LEU A 601 -11.25 -13.31 10.97
CA LEU A 601 -10.20 -12.94 11.93
C LEU A 601 -10.10 -11.42 12.12
N GLY A 602 -10.47 -10.68 11.08
CA GLY A 602 -10.54 -9.22 11.08
C GLY A 602 -10.52 -8.63 9.68
N VAL A 603 -9.99 -7.42 9.58
CA VAL A 603 -10.00 -6.60 8.36
C VAL A 603 -8.61 -6.02 8.13
N GLN A 604 -8.24 -5.88 6.85
CA GLN A 604 -7.05 -5.16 6.41
C GLN A 604 -7.45 -4.03 5.46
N CYS A 605 -6.70 -2.94 5.47
CA CYS A 605 -6.67 -1.97 4.39
C CYS A 605 -5.35 -2.05 3.63
N ALA A 606 -5.33 -1.62 2.37
CA ALA A 606 -4.14 -1.69 1.54
C ALA A 606 -3.88 -0.36 0.84
N LEU A 607 -2.59 -0.03 0.68
CA LEU A 607 -2.16 1.05 -0.18
C LEU A 607 -1.24 0.48 -1.27
N TRP A 608 -1.83 0.17 -2.43
CA TRP A 608 -1.08 -0.11 -3.65
C TRP A 608 -0.44 1.16 -4.19
N CYS A 609 0.74 1.03 -4.78
CA CYS A 609 1.62 2.18 -4.99
C CYS A 609 2.01 2.39 -6.45
N GLU A 610 1.20 1.98 -7.44
CA GLU A 610 1.43 2.27 -8.85
C GLU A 610 1.58 3.78 -9.11
N GLN A 611 0.83 4.62 -8.40
CA GLN A 611 0.81 6.08 -8.58
C GLN A 611 1.23 6.87 -7.33
N ILE A 612 1.87 6.19 -6.36
CA ILE A 612 2.21 6.75 -5.05
C ILE A 612 3.72 6.60 -4.84
N ASN A 613 4.48 7.62 -5.21
CA ASN A 613 5.95 7.59 -5.18
C ASN A 613 6.58 8.54 -4.15
N ASN A 614 5.79 9.24 -3.34
CA ASN A 614 6.27 10.22 -2.37
C ASN A 614 5.36 10.33 -1.14
N GLN A 615 5.90 10.91 -0.06
CA GLN A 615 5.22 11.02 1.24
C GLN A 615 3.92 11.84 1.17
N ASN A 616 3.89 12.93 0.40
CA ASN A 616 2.72 13.80 0.33
C ASN A 616 1.53 13.10 -0.33
N ARG A 617 1.79 12.35 -1.41
CA ARG A 617 0.75 11.54 -2.06
C ARG A 617 0.31 10.39 -1.15
N MET A 618 1.24 9.71 -0.48
CA MET A 618 0.90 8.66 0.47
C MET A 618 -0.02 9.18 1.58
N ASP A 619 0.33 10.29 2.22
CA ASP A 619 -0.48 10.89 3.28
C ASP A 619 -1.88 11.28 2.79
N TYR A 620 -1.97 11.84 1.59
CA TYR A 620 -3.24 12.24 0.98
C TYR A 620 -4.17 11.04 0.74
N MET A 621 -3.60 9.93 0.25
CA MET A 621 -4.36 8.71 -0.02
C MET A 621 -4.75 7.97 1.26
N LEU A 622 -3.89 7.98 2.29
CA LEU A 622 -4.18 7.36 3.57
C LEU A 622 -5.22 8.15 4.38
N TYR A 623 -5.06 9.47 4.48
CA TYR A 623 -5.82 10.27 5.44
C TYR A 623 -6.94 11.10 4.81
N PRO A 624 -8.13 11.09 5.42
CA PRO A 624 -8.45 10.50 6.73
C PRO A 624 -9.10 9.10 6.69
N ARG A 625 -9.17 8.43 5.54
CA ARG A 625 -9.81 7.10 5.43
C ARG A 625 -9.19 6.05 6.36
N LEU A 626 -7.89 6.13 6.62
CA LEU A 626 -7.21 5.28 7.60
C LEU A 626 -7.83 5.39 9.00
N LEU A 627 -8.28 6.58 9.41
CA LEU A 627 -8.95 6.80 10.70
C LEU A 627 -10.35 6.18 10.72
N ALA A 628 -11.08 6.25 9.61
CA ALA A 628 -12.39 5.63 9.47
C ALA A 628 -12.30 4.10 9.49
N ILE A 629 -11.31 3.53 8.80
CA ILE A 629 -11.06 2.08 8.83
C ILE A 629 -10.61 1.66 10.23
N ALA A 630 -9.72 2.42 10.89
CA ALA A 630 -9.33 2.15 12.27
C ALA A 630 -10.56 2.03 13.20
N GLU A 631 -11.53 2.95 13.03
CA GLU A 631 -12.78 2.91 13.78
C GLU A 631 -13.64 1.68 13.44
N ALA A 632 -13.77 1.34 12.16
CA ALA A 632 -14.52 0.16 11.73
C ALA A 632 -13.95 -1.15 12.30
N VAL A 633 -12.63 -1.24 12.49
CA VAL A 633 -11.97 -2.47 12.93
C VAL A 633 -11.75 -2.57 14.46
N TRP A 634 -11.91 -1.46 15.17
CA TRP A 634 -11.74 -1.38 16.63
C TRP A 634 -13.05 -1.19 17.37
N SER A 635 -13.87 -0.21 16.98
CA SER A 635 -15.02 0.22 17.77
C SER A 635 -16.19 -0.72 17.58
N ALA A 636 -16.86 -1.08 18.68
CA ALA A 636 -18.10 -1.83 18.60
C ALA A 636 -19.13 -1.11 17.70
N LYS A 637 -19.84 -1.86 16.86
CA LYS A 637 -20.81 -1.31 15.90
C LYS A 637 -21.85 -0.38 16.56
N SER A 638 -22.29 -0.70 17.77
CA SER A 638 -23.23 0.12 18.55
C SER A 638 -22.68 1.48 19.02
N ARG A 639 -21.37 1.70 18.88
CA ARG A 639 -20.67 2.93 19.27
C ARG A 639 -20.31 3.81 18.07
N ARG A 640 -20.39 3.29 16.84
CA ARG A 640 -20.09 4.02 15.61
C ARG A 640 -21.27 4.94 15.25
N ASP A 641 -21.03 6.24 15.29
CA ASP A 641 -21.94 7.29 14.85
C ASP A 641 -21.19 8.29 13.94
N TRP A 642 -21.72 8.55 12.74
CA TRP A 642 -21.01 9.30 11.71
C TRP A 642 -20.79 10.78 12.08
N PRO A 643 -21.81 11.53 12.56
CA PRO A 643 -21.60 12.88 13.08
C PRO A 643 -20.57 12.95 14.22
N ASP A 644 -20.60 11.99 15.16
CA ASP A 644 -19.61 11.89 16.24
C ASP A 644 -18.18 11.65 15.71
N PHE A 645 -18.02 10.78 14.71
CA PHE A 645 -16.73 10.55 14.05
C PHE A 645 -16.19 11.82 13.39
N LEU A 646 -17.02 12.56 12.64
CA LEU A 646 -16.60 13.81 12.01
C LEU A 646 -16.19 14.87 13.04
N ALA A 647 -16.87 14.93 14.19
CA ALA A 647 -16.51 15.84 15.28
C ALA A 647 -15.15 15.49 15.90
N ARG A 648 -14.89 14.19 16.15
CA ARG A 648 -13.57 13.72 16.63
C ARG A 648 -12.48 13.94 15.60
N LEU A 649 -12.76 13.71 14.32
CA LEU A 649 -11.83 13.97 13.23
C LEU A 649 -11.46 15.46 13.18
N SER A 650 -12.45 16.35 13.31
CA SER A 650 -12.23 17.80 13.38
C SER A 650 -11.27 18.18 14.51
N GLY A 651 -11.42 17.57 15.69
CA GLY A 651 -10.55 17.75 16.85
C GLY A 651 -9.14 17.14 16.71
N LEU A 652 -8.97 16.12 15.87
CA LEU A 652 -7.68 15.46 15.64
C LEU A 652 -6.80 16.20 14.62
N ARG A 653 -7.37 17.06 13.76
CA ARG A 653 -6.63 17.79 12.72
C ARG A 653 -5.38 18.52 13.22
N PRO A 654 -5.41 19.28 14.34
CA PRO A 654 -4.21 19.94 14.84
C PRO A 654 -3.07 18.96 15.16
N LEU A 655 -3.38 17.72 15.57
CA LEU A 655 -2.37 16.68 15.78
C LEU A 655 -1.81 16.19 14.45
N LEU A 656 -2.66 15.97 13.44
CA LEU A 656 -2.23 15.59 12.10
C LEU A 656 -1.32 16.67 11.48
N ASP A 657 -1.69 17.94 11.62
CA ASP A 657 -0.89 19.10 11.18
C ASP A 657 0.47 19.13 11.87
N ARG A 658 0.51 18.91 13.19
CA ARG A 658 1.77 18.83 13.96
C ARG A 658 2.66 17.68 13.49
N HIS A 659 2.08 16.56 13.13
CA HIS A 659 2.79 15.41 12.56
C HIS A 659 3.20 15.62 11.09
N GLY A 660 2.84 16.75 10.49
CA GLY A 660 3.12 17.06 9.09
C GLY A 660 2.44 16.07 8.14
N ILE A 661 1.21 15.64 8.46
CA ILE A 661 0.44 14.73 7.61
C ILE A 661 -0.28 15.55 6.55
N ASN A 662 0.05 15.33 5.28
CA ASN A 662 -0.63 15.96 4.15
C ASN A 662 -1.95 15.24 3.83
N TYR A 663 -2.91 15.29 4.74
CA TYR A 663 -4.21 14.64 4.59
C TYR A 663 -5.09 15.36 3.55
N ARG A 664 -6.04 14.62 2.94
CA ARG A 664 -7.04 15.22 2.05
C ARG A 664 -7.95 16.18 2.82
N LEU A 665 -8.05 17.43 2.36
CA LEU A 665 -8.90 18.44 2.98
C LEU A 665 -10.38 18.22 2.65
N PHE A 666 -11.24 18.43 3.65
CA PHE A 666 -12.70 18.56 3.49
C PHE A 666 -13.05 20.03 3.36
N GLN A 667 -14.12 20.35 2.63
CA GLN A 667 -14.68 21.69 2.70
C GLN A 667 -15.13 21.95 4.16
N VAL A 668 -14.64 23.05 4.73
CA VAL A 668 -14.99 23.51 6.09
C VAL A 668 -16.13 24.50 6.02
#